data_AF-A0A133ZZE5-F1
#
_entry.id   AF-A0A133ZZE5-F1
#
_cell.length_a   1.000
_cell.length_b   1.000
_cell.length_c   1.000
_cell.angle_alpha   90.00
_cell.angle_beta   90.00
_cell.angle_gamma   90.00
#
_symmetry.space_group_name_H-M   'P 1'
#
loop_
_entity.id
_entity.type
_entity.pdbx_description
1 polymer ?
#
loop_
_entity_poly.entity_id
_entity_poly.type
_entity_poly.pdbx_seq_one_letter_code
_entity_poly.pdbx_strand_id
1 'polypeptide(L)'
;MNDLCVGIDLGTTNSVLATINEKPNGDIVSKVVEISRAVDMYNAVSGEAKLTTMKKPTLPSCVYYRQEKNYEPLVGDFAKMQYPLRPHLVAKSIKSQMGRSVAEGLSPDIPDKTPAQISARILKHLLREASKVYRCDIKDAVITVPANFDSAMCKATRDAAELAGIKVKNDDGTERAVLLSEPNAVIYDLINQIHNGEISSHILDLSEKKRVLVFDLGGGTLDITMHEIKRREDNKEILKVDEIATNRYTLLGGDDFDEVIAGAMYERYLKQYGSHPDVVNKLKKETKVIMPQLLVYAEHLKLELNERCGDDYDSGWDDPDEDIEISTGGNMGGIGYSYDDTFTQKEVEDILSVFMGADLKYEDYKRLESIKNTKNIIYPILDVLKKATEKLKVDNISVDAVIVNGGMSKFYMVTDRLKEFFGFEPIVALDPDQAVARGAAVYHYYLNKYDEMKDDMRILGNEAGEISSVQSNNKMRTMPQVAIEWGDNILNDCLYLGVKNGAVHEIIPTGAKLPYLSNTMNGFRVEPGQNLIAVPIKSKNLDGTYRTIANGNITFNQKYYNGAYVAFKIHMGKNKVISMKAWTSKDLAGKSKLEEGYTEITIDSSEQSGVKSKIMAPTGSKLQPKDEINNMLQLCQNYEKCRNKLEKVNLAKRIFSCGTSICNASNKDEFAEVILDALKNVTLEEARKRLFVIARKIGNSWSDDEKRKLSKLCMSQISTEISGFSITGGPKISTNIQAIYTLGMCGSMDQLSKLSALHSNSRYLQACLYTHAKTRSDLQWIQDEFEADAKKSLKGAGNNIQFSAYAIGIALRKSDSGTEILSSSARGKIVKNMCNIIISGKLSEEALTSCILAIGWICDSRVEASDIDDTIIDYALKTVRDIKYVYSPSTVMKDEKMIDIVTKMINGDSLDSYEEKFLLTKLNI
;
A
#
# COMPACT_ATOMS: atom_id res chain seq x y z
N MET A 1 5.69 43.99 21.90
CA MET A 1 6.10 42.77 21.17
C MET A 1 5.64 42.98 19.74
N ASN A 2 6.43 42.55 18.75
CA ASN A 2 6.08 42.81 17.35
C ASN A 2 4.96 41.86 16.93
N ASP A 3 3.74 42.39 16.81
CA ASP A 3 2.51 41.65 16.42
C ASP A 3 2.46 41.35 14.90
N LEU A 4 3.62 41.22 14.24
CA LEU A 4 3.68 41.00 12.79
C LEU A 4 3.33 39.54 12.48
N CYS A 5 2.15 39.34 11.90
CA CYS A 5 1.71 38.02 11.47
C CYS A 5 2.22 37.75 10.05
N VAL A 6 3.18 36.82 9.94
CA VAL A 6 3.88 36.47 8.70
C VAL A 6 3.45 35.09 8.20
N GLY A 7 3.07 35.01 6.92
CA GLY A 7 2.83 33.77 6.19
C GLY A 7 3.85 33.60 5.07
N ILE A 8 4.38 32.39 4.91
CA ILE A 8 5.35 32.05 3.87
C ILE A 8 4.83 30.88 3.06
N ASP A 9 4.65 31.09 1.77
CA ASP A 9 4.58 30.00 0.81
C ASP A 9 5.98 29.61 0.39
N LEU A 10 6.43 28.43 0.82
CA LEU A 10 7.69 27.85 0.38
C LEU A 10 7.40 26.93 -0.81
N GLY A 11 7.22 27.44 -2.02
CA GLY A 11 6.86 26.63 -3.19
C GLY A 11 8.05 25.98 -3.89
N THR A 12 7.77 24.98 -4.74
CA THR A 12 8.79 24.22 -5.50
C THR A 12 9.56 25.13 -6.47
N THR A 13 8.84 26.00 -7.19
CA THR A 13 9.42 26.89 -8.20
C THR A 13 9.61 28.30 -7.66
N ASN A 14 8.62 28.83 -6.95
CA ASN A 14 8.62 30.17 -6.39
C ASN A 14 8.21 30.12 -4.92
N SER A 15 8.73 31.04 -4.11
CA SER A 15 8.33 31.26 -2.73
C SER A 15 7.81 32.68 -2.56
N VAL A 16 6.83 32.87 -1.69
CA VAL A 16 6.16 34.16 -1.44
C VAL A 16 6.06 34.41 0.06
N LEU A 17 6.20 35.67 0.48
CA LEU A 17 6.01 36.07 1.87
C LEU A 17 4.91 37.13 1.94
N ALA A 18 3.96 36.95 2.85
CA ALA A 18 2.88 37.88 3.12
C ALA A 18 2.78 38.24 4.60
N THR A 19 2.16 39.39 4.87
CA THR A 19 1.91 39.90 6.22
C THR A 19 0.49 40.41 6.36
N ILE A 20 -0.04 40.47 7.58
CA ILE A 20 -1.35 41.07 7.87
C ILE A 20 -1.24 42.54 8.27
N ASN A 21 -2.14 43.36 7.72
CA ASN A 21 -2.47 44.69 8.22
C ASN A 21 -3.92 44.73 8.70
N GLU A 22 -4.15 45.23 9.91
CA GLU A 22 -5.50 45.43 10.46
C GLU A 22 -6.01 46.82 10.08
N LYS A 23 -7.21 46.88 9.50
CA LYS A 23 -7.92 48.13 9.19
C LYS A 23 -8.53 48.71 10.49
N PRO A 24 -8.83 50.02 10.53
CA PRO A 24 -9.46 50.65 11.70
C PRO A 24 -10.84 50.06 12.10
N ASN A 25 -11.54 49.42 11.17
CA ASN A 25 -12.82 48.76 11.39
C ASN A 25 -12.69 47.32 11.93
N GLY A 26 -11.46 46.81 12.11
CA GLY A 26 -11.17 45.46 12.62
C GLY A 26 -11.04 44.38 11.54
N ASP A 27 -11.27 44.72 10.26
CA ASP A 27 -11.02 43.81 9.14
C ASP A 27 -9.52 43.66 8.89
N ILE A 28 -9.10 42.51 8.38
CA ILE A 28 -7.70 42.24 8.06
C ILE A 28 -7.47 42.20 6.55
N VAL A 29 -6.35 42.76 6.13
CA VAL A 29 -5.88 42.67 4.74
C VAL A 29 -4.52 42.00 4.74
N SER A 30 -4.42 40.92 3.97
CA SER A 30 -3.17 40.26 3.66
C SER A 30 -2.43 41.03 2.57
N LYS A 31 -1.13 41.25 2.77
CA LYS A 31 -0.27 41.97 1.83
C LYS A 31 0.99 41.18 1.54
N VAL A 32 1.26 40.92 0.27
CA VAL A 32 2.53 40.33 -0.18
C VAL A 32 3.67 41.33 -0.09
N VAL A 33 4.82 40.84 0.36
CA VAL A 33 6.04 41.63 0.55
C VAL A 33 6.93 41.46 -0.66
N GLU A 34 7.33 42.56 -1.29
CA GLU A 34 8.29 42.51 -2.38
C GLU A 34 9.70 42.25 -1.84
N ILE A 35 10.30 41.14 -2.26
CA ILE A 35 11.59 40.68 -1.77
C ILE A 35 12.71 41.13 -2.69
N SER A 36 13.76 41.71 -2.11
CA SER A 36 14.96 42.17 -2.84
C SER A 36 15.92 41.02 -3.11
N ARG A 37 16.27 40.79 -4.37
CA ARG A 37 17.20 39.73 -4.78
C ARG A 37 18.08 40.12 -5.94
N ALA A 38 19.18 39.39 -6.10
CA ALA A 38 20.11 39.61 -7.21
C ALA A 38 19.49 39.14 -8.53
N VAL A 39 19.63 39.95 -9.57
CA VAL A 39 19.19 39.65 -10.94
C VAL A 39 20.35 39.60 -11.93
N ASP A 40 21.45 40.30 -11.65
CA ASP A 40 22.63 40.35 -12.54
C ASP A 40 23.91 40.65 -11.74
N MET A 41 25.07 40.41 -12.35
CA MET A 41 26.39 40.67 -11.79
C MET A 41 27.28 41.38 -12.82
N TYR A 42 27.81 42.54 -12.46
CA TYR A 42 28.77 43.27 -13.29
C TYR A 42 30.09 43.51 -12.54
N ASN A 43 31.19 43.58 -13.30
CA ASN A 43 32.49 43.97 -12.76
C ASN A 43 32.54 45.50 -12.62
N ALA A 44 32.59 46.00 -11.39
CA ALA A 44 32.87 47.40 -11.16
C ALA A 44 34.34 47.70 -11.48
N VAL A 45 34.63 48.94 -11.89
CA VAL A 45 36.01 49.43 -12.15
C VAL A 45 36.94 49.23 -10.94
N SER A 46 36.37 49.07 -9.74
CA SER A 46 37.07 48.78 -8.48
C SER A 46 37.49 47.32 -8.26
N GLY A 47 37.28 46.42 -9.23
CA GLY A 47 37.78 45.03 -9.19
C GLY A 47 36.93 44.03 -8.39
N GLU A 48 35.91 44.49 -7.65
CA GLU A 48 34.93 43.61 -6.99
C GLU A 48 33.62 43.53 -7.81
N ALA A 49 33.17 42.30 -8.09
CA ALA A 49 31.90 42.05 -8.75
C ALA A 49 30.73 42.51 -7.87
N LYS A 50 29.87 43.39 -8.41
CA LYS A 50 28.71 43.94 -7.69
C LYS A 50 27.43 43.33 -8.25
N LEU A 51 26.52 42.97 -7.34
CA LEU A 51 25.21 42.42 -7.69
C LEU A 51 24.20 43.55 -7.91
N THR A 52 23.52 43.51 -9.04
CA THR A 52 22.32 44.33 -9.30
C THR A 52 21.13 43.64 -8.68
N THR A 53 20.30 44.39 -7.94
CA THR A 53 19.15 43.84 -7.22
C THR A 53 17.84 44.44 -7.68
N MET A 54 16.78 43.63 -7.71
CA MET A 54 15.40 44.06 -7.95
C MET A 54 14.47 43.52 -6.88
N LYS A 55 13.33 44.22 -6.71
CA LYS A 55 12.21 43.79 -5.87
C LYS A 55 11.07 43.32 -6.77
N LYS A 56 10.44 42.20 -6.41
CA LYS A 56 9.20 41.64 -7.01
C LYS A 56 8.47 40.78 -5.93
N PRO A 57 7.20 40.43 -6.12
CA PRO A 57 6.43 39.68 -5.11
C PRO A 57 6.87 38.20 -4.96
N THR A 58 7.23 37.53 -6.05
CA THR A 58 7.65 36.11 -6.05
C THR A 58 9.17 35.97 -6.06
N LEU A 59 9.71 35.00 -5.30
CA LEU A 59 11.13 34.67 -5.26
C LEU A 59 11.35 33.28 -5.88
N PRO A 60 12.12 33.13 -6.97
CA PRO A 60 12.50 31.82 -7.47
C PRO A 60 13.20 30.98 -6.38
N SER A 61 12.71 29.77 -6.15
CA SER A 61 13.19 28.81 -5.15
C SER A 61 14.48 28.11 -5.61
N CYS A 62 15.46 28.90 -6.07
CA CYS A 62 16.75 28.45 -6.57
C CYS A 62 17.88 28.94 -5.65
N VAL A 63 18.86 28.09 -5.37
CA VAL A 63 20.05 28.41 -4.57
C VAL A 63 21.31 28.11 -5.37
N TYR A 64 22.08 29.15 -5.71
CA TYR A 64 23.38 29.03 -6.38
C TYR A 64 24.52 29.09 -5.37
N TYR A 65 25.38 28.07 -5.39
CA TYR A 65 26.55 27.97 -4.55
C TYR A 65 27.80 28.49 -5.28
N ARG A 66 28.27 29.68 -4.88
CA ARG A 66 29.40 30.36 -5.51
C ARG A 66 30.73 29.75 -5.08
N GLN A 67 31.27 28.85 -5.90
CA GLN A 67 32.54 28.18 -5.63
C GLN A 67 33.69 29.18 -5.39
N GLU A 68 33.71 30.30 -6.12
CA GLU A 68 34.69 31.37 -5.97
C GLU A 68 34.60 32.14 -4.63
N LYS A 69 33.47 32.02 -3.92
CA LYS A 69 33.24 32.58 -2.59
C LYS A 69 33.05 31.48 -1.54
N ASN A 70 33.80 30.38 -1.64
CA ASN A 70 33.73 29.25 -0.71
C ASN A 70 32.29 28.72 -0.53
N TYR A 71 31.59 28.55 -1.64
CA TYR A 71 30.19 28.10 -1.71
C TYR A 71 29.18 28.98 -0.97
N GLU A 72 29.43 30.31 -0.87
CA GLU A 72 28.46 31.25 -0.31
C GLU A 72 27.14 31.24 -1.13
N PRO A 73 25.98 30.93 -0.50
CA PRO A 73 24.73 30.74 -1.23
C PRO A 73 24.11 32.08 -1.67
N LEU A 74 23.59 32.09 -2.90
CA LEU A 74 22.79 33.17 -3.46
C LEU A 74 21.42 32.63 -3.87
N VAL A 75 20.34 33.36 -3.57
CA VAL A 75 18.95 32.89 -3.76
C VAL A 75 18.21 33.82 -4.73
N GLY A 76 17.35 33.26 -5.58
CA GLY A 76 16.42 34.02 -6.45
C GLY A 76 16.77 33.99 -7.94
N ASP A 77 16.39 35.04 -8.67
CA ASP A 77 16.50 35.14 -10.13
C ASP A 77 17.91 34.84 -10.65
N PHE A 78 18.96 35.45 -10.07
CA PHE A 78 20.33 35.19 -10.50
C PHE A 78 20.72 33.72 -10.31
N ALA A 79 20.25 33.06 -9.25
CA ALA A 79 20.51 31.64 -9.04
C ALA A 79 19.84 30.79 -10.12
N LYS A 80 18.59 31.12 -10.50
CA LYS A 80 17.87 30.48 -11.62
C LYS A 80 18.66 30.62 -12.93
N MET A 81 19.21 31.80 -13.21
CA MET A 81 20.01 32.04 -14.43
C MET A 81 21.31 31.23 -14.51
N GLN A 82 21.89 30.83 -13.37
CA GLN A 82 23.10 30.01 -13.36
C GLN A 82 22.83 28.52 -13.62
N TYR A 83 21.58 28.05 -13.47
CA TYR A 83 21.22 26.65 -13.66
C TYR A 83 21.62 26.06 -15.03
N PRO A 84 21.29 26.70 -16.19
CA PRO A 84 21.67 26.17 -17.51
C PRO A 84 23.19 26.15 -17.75
N LEU A 85 23.96 26.94 -17.01
CA LEU A 85 25.41 27.04 -17.14
C LEU A 85 26.15 26.09 -16.20
N ARG A 86 25.64 25.93 -14.97
CA ARG A 86 26.30 25.24 -13.87
C ARG A 86 25.28 24.47 -13.02
N PRO A 87 24.60 23.46 -13.59
CA PRO A 87 23.51 22.76 -12.91
C PRO A 87 23.96 22.10 -11.60
N HIS A 88 25.20 21.61 -11.54
CA HIS A 88 25.79 20.97 -10.35
C HIS A 88 26.08 21.94 -9.18
N LEU A 89 25.94 23.25 -9.39
CA LEU A 89 26.09 24.29 -8.36
C LEU A 89 24.78 24.99 -8.01
N VAL A 90 23.67 24.63 -8.65
CA VAL A 90 22.37 25.27 -8.45
C VAL A 90 21.35 24.25 -7.98
N ALA A 91 20.83 24.44 -6.78
CA ALA A 91 19.68 23.70 -6.31
C ALA A 91 18.41 24.34 -6.90
N LYS A 92 17.63 23.56 -7.65
CA LYS A 92 16.29 23.89 -8.19
C LYS A 92 15.30 22.79 -7.73
N SER A 93 14.03 23.15 -7.56
CA SER A 93 12.94 22.22 -7.23
C SER A 93 13.22 21.36 -5.99
N ILE A 94 13.94 21.94 -5.01
CA ILE A 94 14.41 21.20 -3.84
C ILE A 94 13.28 20.72 -2.94
N LYS A 95 12.12 21.39 -2.99
CA LYS A 95 10.91 21.01 -2.25
C LYS A 95 10.42 19.60 -2.60
N SER A 96 10.55 19.18 -3.87
CA SER A 96 10.19 17.83 -4.33
C SER A 96 11.11 16.74 -3.78
N GLN A 97 12.24 17.12 -3.17
CA GLN A 97 13.20 16.21 -2.53
C GLN A 97 13.06 16.20 -0.99
N MET A 98 12.10 16.94 -0.41
CA MET A 98 11.95 17.01 1.05
C MET A 98 11.77 15.62 1.68
N GLY A 99 12.32 15.44 2.88
CA GLY A 99 12.35 14.15 3.57
C GLY A 99 13.47 13.18 3.13
N ARG A 100 14.19 13.44 2.04
CA ARG A 100 15.39 12.68 1.65
C ARG A 100 16.57 13.00 2.56
N SER A 101 17.45 12.01 2.75
CA SER A 101 18.66 12.14 3.56
C SER A 101 19.75 12.99 2.91
N VAL A 102 19.77 13.07 1.58
CA VAL A 102 20.73 13.86 0.79
C VAL A 102 20.00 14.51 -0.39
N ALA A 103 20.38 15.74 -0.72
CA ALA A 103 19.92 16.44 -1.91
C ALA A 103 20.65 15.94 -3.17
N GLU A 104 19.89 15.63 -4.21
CA GLU A 104 20.38 15.13 -5.49
C GLU A 104 20.66 16.27 -6.48
N GLY A 105 21.55 16.01 -7.44
CA GLY A 105 21.88 16.94 -8.53
C GLY A 105 22.98 17.96 -8.20
N LEU A 106 23.49 17.98 -6.96
CA LEU A 106 24.52 18.91 -6.51
C LEU A 106 25.91 18.27 -6.42
N SER A 107 26.95 19.09 -6.54
CA SER A 107 28.34 18.67 -6.32
C SER A 107 28.55 18.13 -4.90
N PRO A 108 29.34 17.04 -4.72
CA PRO A 108 29.71 16.51 -3.41
C PRO A 108 30.42 17.51 -2.50
N ASP A 109 30.97 18.60 -3.05
CA ASP A 109 31.69 19.62 -2.28
C ASP A 109 30.76 20.67 -1.65
N ILE A 110 29.48 20.73 -2.04
CA ILE A 110 28.53 21.71 -1.49
C ILE A 110 28.28 21.43 0.00
N PRO A 111 28.42 22.43 0.90
CA PRO A 111 28.26 22.21 2.34
C PRO A 111 26.86 21.77 2.77
N ASP A 112 25.82 22.32 2.14
CA ASP A 112 24.43 21.96 2.42
C ASP A 112 24.13 20.60 1.78
N LYS A 113 23.96 19.57 2.62
CA LYS A 113 23.77 18.18 2.20
C LYS A 113 22.31 17.78 2.09
N THR A 114 21.43 18.38 2.89
CA THR A 114 20.03 17.96 2.98
C THR A 114 19.09 18.97 2.30
N PRO A 115 17.94 18.51 1.76
CA PRO A 115 16.88 19.39 1.25
C PRO A 115 16.43 20.46 2.26
N ALA A 116 16.41 20.11 3.55
CA ALA A 116 16.07 21.04 4.63
C ALA A 116 17.10 22.18 4.77
N GLN A 117 18.41 21.87 4.69
CA GLN A 117 19.47 22.89 4.76
C GLN A 117 19.38 23.88 3.59
N ILE A 118 19.12 23.38 2.38
CA ILE A 118 18.97 24.21 1.17
C ILE A 118 17.71 25.06 1.27
N SER A 119 16.57 24.48 1.67
CA SER A 119 15.30 25.21 1.87
C SER A 119 15.43 26.29 2.94
N ALA A 120 16.22 26.05 3.99
CA ALA A 120 16.53 27.06 5.00
C ALA A 120 17.25 28.29 4.41
N ARG A 121 18.04 28.14 3.33
CA ARG A 121 18.67 29.28 2.65
C ARG A 121 17.61 30.19 2.00
N ILE A 122 16.57 29.60 1.41
CA ILE A 122 15.45 30.31 0.79
C ILE A 122 14.65 31.06 1.86
N LEU A 123 14.23 30.35 2.91
CA LEU A 123 13.49 30.94 4.04
C LEU A 123 14.28 32.07 4.70
N LYS A 124 15.58 31.86 4.96
CA LYS A 124 16.45 32.87 5.56
C LYS A 124 16.58 34.12 4.68
N HIS A 125 16.59 33.97 3.35
CA HIS A 125 16.58 35.10 2.44
C HIS A 125 15.27 35.90 2.55
N LEU A 126 14.12 35.22 2.46
CA LEU A 126 12.79 35.84 2.61
C LEU A 126 12.68 36.63 3.92
N LEU A 127 12.98 35.97 5.05
CA LEU A 127 12.91 36.57 6.38
C LEU A 127 13.86 37.75 6.53
N ARG A 128 15.10 37.64 6.03
CA ARG A 128 16.09 38.72 6.12
C ARG A 128 15.64 39.97 5.35
N GLU A 129 15.14 39.80 4.12
CA GLU A 129 14.70 40.93 3.32
C GLU A 129 13.39 41.54 3.85
N ALA A 130 12.44 40.72 4.31
CA ALA A 130 11.23 41.21 4.98
C ALA A 130 11.56 41.95 6.29
N SER A 131 12.51 41.45 7.08
CA SER A 131 12.97 42.10 8.32
C SER A 131 13.53 43.50 8.08
N LYS A 132 14.20 43.74 6.93
CA LYS A 132 14.64 45.09 6.53
C LYS A 132 13.48 46.01 6.19
N VAL A 133 12.44 45.49 5.53
CA VAL A 133 11.23 46.26 5.17
C VAL A 133 10.50 46.72 6.43
N TYR A 134 10.27 45.83 7.38
CA TYR A 134 9.53 46.13 8.61
C TYR A 134 10.40 46.65 9.76
N ARG A 135 11.73 46.71 9.58
CA ARG A 135 12.72 47.13 10.58
C ARG A 135 12.59 46.35 11.90
N CYS A 136 12.25 45.08 11.80
CA CYS A 136 12.10 44.17 12.93
C CYS A 136 12.66 42.80 12.58
N ASP A 137 13.20 42.11 13.59
CA ASP A 137 13.62 40.72 13.42
C ASP A 137 12.41 39.79 13.44
N ILE A 138 12.17 39.08 12.34
CA ILE A 138 11.06 38.14 12.19
C ILE A 138 11.53 36.76 12.66
N LYS A 139 10.98 36.31 13.79
CA LYS A 139 11.28 35.01 14.42
C LYS A 139 10.09 34.06 14.49
N ASP A 140 8.92 34.51 14.03
CA ASP A 140 7.67 33.79 14.10
C ASP A 140 6.96 33.90 12.75
N ALA A 141 6.58 32.76 12.18
CA ALA A 141 5.97 32.68 10.85
C ALA A 141 5.27 31.34 10.70
N VAL A 142 4.24 31.31 9.85
CA VAL A 142 3.63 30.08 9.36
C VAL A 142 4.16 29.80 7.95
N ILE A 143 4.58 28.56 7.70
CA ILE A 143 5.09 28.07 6.42
C ILE A 143 4.11 27.05 5.85
N THR A 144 3.82 27.13 4.56
CA THR A 144 2.91 26.18 3.92
C THR A 144 3.61 24.90 3.45
N VAL A 145 2.84 23.81 3.44
CA VAL A 145 3.24 22.50 2.90
C VAL A 145 2.12 21.90 2.07
N PRO A 146 2.42 21.07 1.06
CA PRO A 146 1.39 20.34 0.31
C PRO A 146 0.53 19.46 1.23
N ALA A 147 -0.75 19.27 0.91
CA ALA A 147 -1.65 18.47 1.75
C ALA A 147 -1.29 16.98 1.78
N ASN A 148 -0.62 16.52 0.73
CA ASN A 148 -0.14 15.16 0.58
C ASN A 148 1.24 14.90 1.23
N PHE A 149 1.91 15.91 1.81
CA PHE A 149 3.18 15.73 2.49
C PHE A 149 3.04 14.74 3.66
N ASP A 150 3.94 13.77 3.70
CA ASP A 150 4.07 12.89 4.85
C ASP A 150 4.79 13.59 6.00
N SER A 151 4.78 12.94 7.16
CA SER A 151 5.35 13.50 8.38
C SER A 151 6.88 13.68 8.33
N ALA A 152 7.62 12.97 7.46
CA ALA A 152 9.05 13.24 7.27
C ALA A 152 9.28 14.48 6.44
N MET A 153 8.48 14.69 5.39
CA MET A 153 8.54 15.92 4.59
C MET A 153 8.13 17.14 5.44
N CYS A 154 7.08 17.02 6.25
CA CYS A 154 6.67 18.07 7.21
C CYS A 154 7.77 18.35 8.24
N LYS A 155 8.36 17.30 8.84
CA LYS A 155 9.48 17.45 9.78
C LYS A 155 10.66 18.16 9.12
N ALA A 156 11.07 17.73 7.93
CA ALA A 156 12.17 18.34 7.20
C ALA A 156 11.90 19.83 6.89
N THR A 157 10.65 20.19 6.59
CA THR A 157 10.25 21.59 6.33
C THR A 157 10.34 22.43 7.60
N ARG A 158 9.92 21.87 8.73
CA ARG A 158 10.05 22.51 10.03
C ARG A 158 11.51 22.64 10.47
N ASP A 159 12.34 21.62 10.23
CA ASP A 159 13.78 21.68 10.49
C ASP A 159 14.43 22.79 9.63
N ALA A 160 13.97 22.97 8.37
CA ALA A 160 14.38 24.09 7.53
C ALA A 160 13.97 25.45 8.13
N ALA A 161 12.78 25.55 8.70
CA ALA A 161 12.29 26.74 9.39
C ALA A 161 13.17 27.10 10.61
N GLU A 162 13.51 26.10 11.43
CA GLU A 162 14.40 26.26 12.58
C GLU A 162 15.80 26.73 12.15
N LEU A 163 16.37 26.11 11.11
CA LEU A 163 17.65 26.52 10.53
C LEU A 163 17.63 27.94 9.94
N ALA A 164 16.47 28.40 9.48
CA ALA A 164 16.27 29.77 8.99
C ALA A 164 16.11 30.80 10.14
N GLY A 165 15.91 30.33 11.38
CA GLY A 165 15.76 31.16 12.58
C GLY A 165 14.31 31.39 13.02
N ILE A 166 13.34 30.61 12.52
CA ILE A 166 11.95 30.63 13.00
C ILE A 166 11.86 29.80 14.28
N LYS A 167 11.12 30.29 15.27
CA LYS A 167 10.83 29.55 16.50
C LYS A 167 9.87 28.41 16.21
N VAL A 168 10.34 27.17 16.43
CA VAL A 168 9.53 25.95 16.26
C VAL A 168 9.01 25.37 17.58
N LYS A 169 9.46 25.92 18.71
CA LYS A 169 9.02 25.55 20.07
C LYS A 169 8.68 26.78 20.91
N ASN A 170 7.76 26.59 21.83
CA ASN A 170 7.43 27.54 22.89
C ASN A 170 8.49 27.47 24.01
N ASP A 171 8.44 28.44 24.92
CA ASP A 171 9.39 28.54 26.03
C ASP A 171 9.29 27.36 27.01
N ASP A 172 8.14 26.67 27.05
CA ASP A 172 7.89 25.45 27.86
C ASP A 172 8.34 24.15 27.16
N GLY A 173 8.93 24.26 25.97
CA GLY A 173 9.40 23.13 25.17
C GLY A 173 8.32 22.45 24.32
N THR A 174 7.04 22.83 24.45
CA THR A 174 5.98 22.38 23.54
C THR A 174 6.18 22.97 22.16
N GLU A 175 5.65 22.33 21.12
CA GLU A 175 5.88 22.85 19.76
C GLU A 175 4.90 23.92 19.34
N ARG A 176 5.35 24.70 18.36
CA ARG A 176 4.57 25.75 17.74
C ARG A 176 3.92 25.23 16.46
N ALA A 177 2.72 25.75 16.19
CA ALA A 177 2.01 25.56 14.93
C ALA A 177 2.67 26.37 13.80
N VAL A 178 3.80 25.86 13.29
CA VAL A 178 4.61 26.54 12.25
C VAL A 178 4.18 26.17 10.84
N LEU A 179 3.48 25.04 10.65
CA LEU A 179 3.08 24.57 9.33
C LEU A 179 1.60 24.81 9.08
N LEU A 180 1.21 24.98 7.81
CA LEU A 180 -0.18 25.00 7.35
C LEU A 180 -0.26 24.25 6.01
N SER A 181 -1.33 23.52 5.74
CA SER A 181 -1.48 22.94 4.41
C SER A 181 -1.84 24.02 3.38
N GLU A 182 -1.24 23.94 2.19
CA GLU A 182 -1.48 24.85 1.07
C GLU A 182 -2.97 25.03 0.73
N PRO A 183 -3.79 23.96 0.55
CA PRO A 183 -5.21 24.14 0.27
C PRO A 183 -5.97 24.80 1.41
N ASN A 184 -5.57 24.58 2.67
CA ASN A 184 -6.21 25.27 3.80
C ASN A 184 -5.86 26.75 3.78
N ALA A 185 -4.62 27.11 3.43
CA ALA A 185 -4.21 28.49 3.23
C ALA A 185 -5.05 29.16 2.11
N VAL A 186 -5.26 28.48 0.99
CA VAL A 186 -6.13 28.97 -0.10
C VAL A 186 -7.55 29.25 0.39
N ILE A 187 -8.13 28.35 1.19
CA ILE A 187 -9.48 28.56 1.77
C ILE A 187 -9.49 29.75 2.74
N TYR A 188 -8.46 29.93 3.55
CA TYR A 188 -8.31 31.10 4.42
C TYR A 188 -8.28 32.41 3.63
N ASP A 189 -7.50 32.46 2.54
CA ASP A 189 -7.43 33.64 1.67
C ASP A 189 -8.79 33.93 1.02
N LEU A 190 -9.44 32.90 0.48
CA LEU A 190 -10.75 33.01 -0.16
C LEU A 190 -11.83 33.56 0.80
N ILE A 191 -11.94 32.98 2.00
CA ILE A 191 -12.93 33.44 2.99
C ILE A 191 -12.65 34.89 3.39
N ASN A 192 -11.38 35.25 3.56
CA ASN A 192 -10.99 36.62 3.88
C ASN A 192 -11.35 37.61 2.75
N GLN A 193 -11.16 37.22 1.49
CA GLN A 193 -11.51 38.03 0.31
C GLN A 193 -13.03 38.22 0.17
N ILE A 194 -13.81 37.15 0.37
CA ILE A 194 -15.28 37.23 0.37
C ILE A 194 -15.75 38.18 1.48
N HIS A 195 -15.18 38.07 2.68
CA HIS A 195 -15.51 38.95 3.81
C HIS A 195 -15.18 40.42 3.53
N ASN A 196 -14.03 40.68 2.91
CA ASN A 196 -13.62 42.03 2.51
C ASN A 196 -14.39 42.59 1.31
N GLY A 197 -15.30 41.81 0.70
CA GLY A 197 -16.05 42.19 -0.51
C GLY A 197 -15.22 42.24 -1.78
N GLU A 198 -14.02 41.64 -1.78
CA GLU A 198 -13.12 41.54 -2.94
C GLU A 198 -13.61 40.50 -3.94
N ILE A 199 -14.26 39.43 -3.44
CA ILE A 199 -14.96 38.42 -4.24
C ILE A 199 -16.45 38.56 -3.98
N SER A 200 -17.24 38.71 -5.07
CA SER A 200 -18.69 38.80 -4.97
C SER A 200 -19.28 37.52 -4.40
N SER A 201 -20.26 37.64 -3.50
CA SER A 201 -21.03 36.50 -2.96
C SER A 201 -21.82 35.74 -4.04
N HIS A 202 -21.98 36.31 -5.24
CA HIS A 202 -22.57 35.61 -6.38
C HIS A 202 -21.66 34.50 -6.95
N ILE A 203 -20.36 34.54 -6.68
CA ILE A 203 -19.38 33.53 -7.14
C ILE A 203 -19.39 32.31 -6.21
N LEU A 204 -19.42 32.54 -4.89
CA LEU A 204 -19.52 31.48 -3.89
C LEU A 204 -20.33 31.96 -2.68
N ASP A 205 -21.59 31.53 -2.61
CA ASP A 205 -22.46 31.85 -1.47
C ASP A 205 -22.21 30.89 -0.30
N LEU A 206 -21.53 31.39 0.74
CA LEU A 206 -21.25 30.69 1.99
C LEU A 206 -22.38 30.83 3.04
N SER A 207 -23.56 31.32 2.65
CA SER A 207 -24.77 31.26 3.49
C SER A 207 -25.33 29.84 3.56
N GLU A 208 -25.15 29.06 2.50
CA GLU A 208 -25.51 27.66 2.40
C GLU A 208 -24.30 26.75 2.51
N LYS A 209 -24.57 25.46 2.73
CA LYS A 209 -23.53 24.43 2.68
C LYS A 209 -23.01 24.28 1.25
N LYS A 210 -21.68 24.32 1.07
CA LYS A 210 -21.00 24.13 -0.21
C LYS A 210 -19.91 23.06 -0.12
N ARG A 211 -19.76 22.27 -1.18
CA ARG A 211 -18.66 21.34 -1.41
C ARG A 211 -17.70 21.97 -2.39
N VAL A 212 -16.53 22.34 -1.87
CA VAL A 212 -15.53 23.08 -2.61
C VAL A 212 -14.32 22.19 -2.83
N LEU A 213 -13.88 22.08 -4.08
CA LEU A 213 -12.67 21.35 -4.46
C LEU A 213 -11.53 22.35 -4.67
N VAL A 214 -10.42 22.19 -3.96
CA VAL A 214 -9.20 22.95 -4.23
C VAL A 214 -8.32 22.12 -5.15
N PHE A 215 -8.00 22.70 -6.32
CA PHE A 215 -7.09 22.17 -7.32
C PHE A 215 -5.80 23.00 -7.28
N ASP A 216 -4.72 22.42 -6.75
CA ASP A 216 -3.42 23.08 -6.66
C ASP A 216 -2.37 22.38 -7.52
N LEU A 217 -2.05 22.97 -8.68
CA LEU A 217 -1.00 22.49 -9.58
C LEU A 217 0.19 23.46 -9.52
N GLY A 218 1.20 23.05 -8.76
CA GLY A 218 2.44 23.80 -8.60
C GLY A 218 3.52 23.39 -9.60
N GLY A 219 4.76 23.73 -9.26
CA GLY A 219 5.94 23.37 -10.05
C GLY A 219 6.31 21.89 -10.04
N GLY A 220 5.94 21.14 -8.99
CA GLY A 220 6.32 19.73 -8.87
C GLY A 220 5.32 18.81 -8.17
N THR A 221 4.19 19.34 -7.71
CA THR A 221 3.14 18.55 -7.06
C THR A 221 1.75 19.00 -7.52
N LEU A 222 0.84 18.04 -7.54
CA LEU A 222 -0.58 18.25 -7.76
C LEU A 222 -1.34 17.79 -6.51
N ASP A 223 -1.99 18.74 -5.86
CA ASP A 223 -2.74 18.54 -4.64
C ASP A 223 -4.21 18.84 -4.89
N ILE A 224 -5.05 17.81 -4.75
CA ILE A 224 -6.50 17.92 -4.86
C ILE A 224 -7.11 17.62 -3.52
N THR A 225 -7.91 18.54 -3.02
CA THR A 225 -8.64 18.38 -1.77
C THR A 225 -10.08 18.80 -1.94
N MET A 226 -10.99 18.16 -1.21
CA MET A 226 -12.39 18.54 -1.18
C MET A 226 -12.84 18.81 0.24
N HIS A 227 -13.50 19.95 0.40
CA HIS A 227 -13.92 20.50 1.68
C HIS A 227 -15.43 20.76 1.67
N GLU A 228 -16.06 20.52 2.81
CA GLU A 228 -17.43 20.95 3.07
C GLU A 228 -17.39 22.21 3.92
N ILE A 229 -17.86 23.32 3.37
CA ILE A 229 -17.96 24.61 4.06
C ILE A 229 -19.43 24.84 4.40
N LYS A 230 -19.74 25.05 5.68
CA LYS A 230 -21.11 25.31 6.15
C LYS A 230 -21.11 26.22 7.36
N ARG A 231 -22.21 26.92 7.61
CA ARG A 231 -22.40 27.61 8.91
C ARG A 231 -22.64 26.59 10.02
N ARG A 232 -22.09 26.85 11.22
CA ARG A 232 -22.43 26.04 12.40
C ARG A 232 -23.92 26.14 12.71
N GLU A 233 -24.48 25.05 13.22
CA GLU A 233 -25.90 24.98 13.60
C GLU A 233 -26.22 25.86 14.80
N ASP A 234 -25.31 25.92 15.77
CA ASP A 234 -25.47 26.67 17.03
C ASP A 234 -24.98 28.13 16.93
N ASN A 235 -24.11 28.44 15.97
CA ASN A 235 -23.70 29.82 15.68
C ASN A 235 -23.52 30.06 14.18
N LYS A 236 -24.51 30.71 13.55
CA LYS A 236 -24.49 31.01 12.12
C LYS A 236 -23.42 32.02 11.69
N GLU A 237 -22.76 32.71 12.62
CA GLU A 237 -21.64 33.61 12.31
C GLU A 237 -20.33 32.82 12.08
N ILE A 238 -20.24 31.57 12.55
CA ILE A 238 -19.06 30.72 12.42
C ILE A 238 -19.17 29.83 11.18
N LEU A 239 -18.14 29.87 10.32
CA LEU A 239 -17.97 28.94 9.22
C LEU A 239 -17.22 27.70 9.72
N LYS A 240 -17.81 26.53 9.54
CA LYS A 240 -17.16 25.24 9.74
C LYS A 240 -16.65 24.71 8.41
N VAL A 241 -15.37 24.36 8.37
CA VAL A 241 -14.70 23.79 7.20
C VAL A 241 -14.25 22.36 7.54
N ASP A 242 -14.95 21.36 6.98
CA ASP A 242 -14.63 19.95 7.15
C ASP A 242 -13.86 19.43 5.91
N GLU A 243 -12.61 18.98 6.07
CA GLU A 243 -11.92 18.26 4.98
C GLU A 243 -12.62 16.92 4.73
N ILE A 244 -13.13 16.71 3.53
CA ILE A 244 -13.84 15.49 3.12
C ILE A 244 -12.82 14.46 2.62
N ALA A 245 -12.01 14.82 1.63
CA ALA A 245 -11.08 13.90 0.98
C ALA A 245 -9.89 14.64 0.38
N THR A 246 -8.77 13.92 0.29
CA THR A 246 -7.50 14.41 -0.29
C THR A 246 -6.92 13.32 -1.19
N ASN A 247 -6.35 13.72 -2.34
CA ASN A 247 -5.75 12.78 -3.28
C ASN A 247 -4.49 12.10 -2.71
N ARG A 248 -4.07 11.01 -3.35
CA ARG A 248 -2.75 10.43 -3.11
C ARG A 248 -1.64 11.38 -3.56
N TYR A 249 -0.47 11.28 -2.90
CA TYR A 249 0.72 12.04 -3.28
C TYR A 249 1.02 11.89 -4.77
N THR A 250 1.00 12.99 -5.51
CA THR A 250 1.13 13.02 -6.97
C THR A 250 2.29 13.94 -7.35
N LEU A 251 3.39 13.33 -7.84
CA LEU A 251 4.52 14.04 -8.46
C LEU A 251 4.15 14.38 -9.90
N LEU A 252 3.34 15.43 -10.04
CA LEU A 252 2.97 16.02 -11.32
C LEU A 252 2.94 17.53 -11.12
N GLY A 253 3.71 18.29 -11.89
CA GLY A 253 3.71 19.75 -11.85
C GLY A 253 4.33 20.36 -13.08
N GLY A 254 4.59 21.67 -13.05
CA GLY A 254 5.19 22.39 -14.16
C GLY A 254 6.53 21.82 -14.66
N ASP A 255 7.35 21.24 -13.78
CA ASP A 255 8.61 20.58 -14.15
C ASP A 255 8.37 19.38 -15.08
N ASP A 256 7.29 18.61 -14.91
CA ASP A 256 6.97 17.48 -15.80
C ASP A 256 6.56 17.96 -17.20
N PHE A 257 5.88 19.10 -17.28
CA PHE A 257 5.50 19.72 -18.55
C PHE A 257 6.76 20.20 -19.28
N ASP A 258 7.67 20.86 -18.55
CA ASP A 258 8.94 21.33 -19.08
C ASP A 258 9.81 20.15 -19.55
N GLU A 259 9.84 19.04 -18.82
CA GLU A 259 10.59 17.83 -19.18
C GLU A 259 10.08 17.19 -20.48
N VAL A 260 8.77 17.08 -20.66
CA VAL A 260 8.20 16.47 -21.88
C VAL A 260 8.43 17.35 -23.11
N ILE A 261 8.28 18.66 -22.97
CA ILE A 261 8.62 19.62 -24.02
C ILE A 261 10.12 19.56 -24.34
N ALA A 262 10.99 19.61 -23.33
CA ALA A 262 12.44 19.52 -23.51
C ALA A 262 12.89 18.21 -24.15
N GLY A 263 12.20 17.10 -23.85
CA GLY A 263 12.41 15.81 -24.51
C GLY A 263 12.09 15.86 -26.00
N ALA A 264 10.96 16.47 -26.38
CA ALA A 264 10.61 16.69 -27.78
C ALA A 264 11.61 17.62 -28.50
N MET A 265 12.03 18.70 -27.83
CA MET A 265 13.10 19.59 -28.31
C MET A 265 14.41 18.83 -28.52
N TYR A 266 14.80 17.94 -27.60
CA TYR A 266 16.02 17.15 -27.71
C TYR A 266 16.00 16.21 -28.93
N GLU A 267 14.88 15.54 -29.18
CA GLU A 267 14.72 14.69 -30.36
C GLU A 267 14.78 15.50 -31.67
N ARG A 268 14.18 16.70 -31.69
CA ARG A 268 14.30 17.62 -32.84
C ARG A 268 15.72 18.14 -33.02
N TYR A 269 16.43 18.45 -31.93
CA TYR A 269 17.84 18.85 -31.96
C TYR A 269 18.74 17.75 -32.55
N LEU A 270 18.54 16.49 -32.16
CA LEU A 270 19.28 15.38 -32.76
C LEU A 270 18.96 15.21 -34.25
N LYS A 271 17.70 15.43 -34.67
CA LYS A 271 17.28 15.37 -36.07
C LYS A 271 17.86 16.51 -36.92
N GLN A 272 17.97 17.72 -36.38
CA GLN A 272 18.59 18.88 -37.04
C GLN A 272 20.01 18.56 -37.54
N TYR A 273 20.75 17.74 -36.78
CA TYR A 273 22.10 17.28 -37.12
C TYR A 273 22.14 15.84 -37.62
N GLY A 274 21.01 15.25 -38.01
CA GLY A 274 20.90 13.83 -38.39
C GLY A 274 21.81 13.42 -39.57
N SER A 275 22.17 14.36 -40.44
CA SER A 275 23.13 14.14 -41.53
C SER A 275 24.59 14.08 -41.08
N HIS A 276 24.88 14.35 -39.80
CA HIS A 276 26.24 14.37 -39.22
C HIS A 276 26.32 13.43 -37.99
N PRO A 277 26.55 12.12 -38.20
CA PRO A 277 26.54 11.12 -37.11
C PRO A 277 27.49 11.42 -35.95
N ASP A 278 28.66 12.01 -36.24
CA ASP A 278 29.64 12.38 -35.21
C ASP A 278 29.13 13.49 -34.28
N VAL A 279 28.36 14.44 -34.84
CA VAL A 279 27.71 15.52 -34.08
C VAL A 279 26.62 14.93 -33.19
N VAL A 280 25.74 14.09 -33.76
CA VAL A 280 24.68 13.40 -33.00
C VAL A 280 25.28 12.58 -31.85
N ASN A 281 26.37 11.86 -32.10
CA ASN A 281 27.07 11.11 -31.05
C ASN A 281 27.66 12.02 -29.97
N LYS A 282 28.16 13.22 -30.33
CA LYS A 282 28.60 14.23 -29.37
C LYS A 282 27.42 14.75 -28.54
N LEU A 283 26.30 15.12 -29.17
CA LEU A 283 25.10 15.60 -28.48
C LEU A 283 24.54 14.54 -27.51
N LYS A 284 24.61 13.26 -27.86
CA LYS A 284 24.25 12.14 -26.97
C LYS A 284 25.19 11.95 -25.78
N LYS A 285 26.47 12.32 -25.92
CA LYS A 285 27.43 12.29 -24.80
C LYS A 285 27.24 13.47 -23.84
N GLU A 286 26.84 14.62 -24.38
CA GLU A 286 26.67 15.89 -23.66
C GLU A 286 25.24 16.12 -23.14
N THR A 287 24.37 15.10 -23.13
CA THR A 287 22.97 15.23 -22.70
C THR A 287 22.83 15.91 -21.33
N LYS A 288 23.74 15.62 -20.38
CA LYS A 288 23.72 16.24 -19.04
C LYS A 288 23.98 17.75 -19.02
N VAL A 289 24.61 18.28 -20.07
CA VAL A 289 24.87 19.71 -20.27
C VAL A 289 23.74 20.35 -21.07
N ILE A 290 23.20 19.62 -22.06
CA ILE A 290 22.14 20.09 -22.97
C ILE A 290 20.79 20.20 -22.25
N MET A 291 20.39 19.17 -21.50
CA MET A 291 19.03 19.09 -20.94
C MET A 291 18.69 20.27 -20.02
N PRO A 292 19.58 20.75 -19.12
CA PRO A 292 19.30 21.96 -18.34
C PRO A 292 19.00 23.21 -19.16
N GLN A 293 19.61 23.35 -20.34
CA GLN A 293 19.35 24.47 -21.25
C GLN A 293 18.01 24.30 -21.96
N LEU A 294 17.73 23.10 -22.48
CA LEU A 294 16.44 22.79 -23.10
C LEU A 294 15.27 22.93 -22.13
N LEU A 295 15.44 22.59 -20.84
CA LEU A 295 14.42 22.80 -19.82
C LEU A 295 14.08 24.28 -19.63
N VAL A 296 15.07 25.18 -19.72
CA VAL A 296 14.83 26.63 -19.66
C VAL A 296 14.08 27.10 -20.90
N TYR A 297 14.46 26.61 -22.09
CA TYR A 297 13.75 26.92 -23.34
C TYR A 297 12.32 26.37 -23.35
N ALA A 298 12.10 25.19 -22.79
CA ALA A 298 10.78 24.58 -22.64
C ALA A 298 9.89 25.40 -21.69
N GLU A 299 10.41 25.81 -20.53
CA GLU A 299 9.67 26.67 -19.59
C GLU A 299 9.28 28.00 -20.26
N HIS A 300 10.20 28.63 -21.00
CA HIS A 300 9.89 29.86 -21.75
C HIS A 300 8.85 29.65 -22.85
N LEU A 301 8.98 28.59 -23.66
CA LEU A 301 8.01 28.26 -24.71
C LEU A 301 6.61 28.08 -24.11
N LYS A 302 6.50 27.38 -22.98
CA LYS A 302 5.25 27.17 -22.26
C LYS A 302 4.63 28.47 -21.76
N LEU A 303 5.44 29.36 -21.17
CA LEU A 303 4.97 30.64 -20.66
C LEU A 303 4.53 31.58 -21.80
N GLU A 304 5.31 31.66 -22.88
CA GLU A 304 4.99 32.47 -24.05
C GLU A 304 3.71 31.98 -24.76
N LEU A 305 3.53 30.65 -24.86
CA LEU A 305 2.31 30.07 -25.39
C LEU A 305 1.09 30.47 -24.54
N ASN A 306 1.24 30.47 -23.22
CA ASN A 306 0.15 30.90 -22.33
C ASN A 306 -0.19 32.39 -22.47
N GLU A 307 0.82 33.24 -22.65
CA GLU A 307 0.60 34.68 -22.87
C GLU A 307 -0.13 34.98 -24.18
N ARG A 308 0.11 34.19 -25.23
CA ARG A 308 -0.53 34.37 -26.54
C ARG A 308 -1.90 33.69 -26.69
N CYS A 309 -2.14 32.59 -25.97
CA CYS A 309 -3.37 31.77 -26.12
C CYS A 309 -4.35 31.89 -24.94
N GLY A 310 -3.96 32.54 -23.84
CA GLY A 310 -4.82 32.70 -22.67
C GLY A 310 -5.96 33.70 -22.91
N ASP A 311 -7.04 33.57 -22.14
CA ASP A 311 -8.27 34.39 -22.23
C ASP A 311 -8.04 35.93 -22.13
N ASP A 312 -6.87 36.38 -21.67
CA ASP A 312 -6.50 37.80 -21.57
C ASP A 312 -5.97 38.40 -22.90
N TYR A 313 -5.78 37.60 -23.95
CA TYR A 313 -5.25 38.03 -25.25
C TYR A 313 -6.37 38.24 -26.28
N ASP A 314 -7.16 39.31 -26.14
CA ASP A 314 -8.02 39.82 -27.23
C ASP A 314 -7.38 41.06 -27.83
N SER A 315 -6.47 40.85 -28.80
CA SER A 315 -5.87 41.96 -29.53
C SER A 315 -6.88 42.64 -30.46
N GLY A 316 -7.99 41.96 -30.83
CA GLY A 316 -8.96 42.43 -31.82
C GLY A 316 -8.40 42.62 -33.24
N TRP A 317 -7.14 42.23 -33.49
CA TRP A 317 -6.42 42.37 -34.76
C TRP A 317 -5.88 41.04 -35.32
N ASP A 318 -6.00 39.94 -34.58
CA ASP A 318 -5.49 38.64 -35.02
C ASP A 318 -6.50 37.92 -35.93
N ASP A 319 -5.98 37.40 -37.05
CA ASP A 319 -6.74 36.55 -37.96
C ASP A 319 -6.95 35.18 -37.29
N PRO A 320 -8.19 34.71 -37.05
CA PRO A 320 -8.45 33.44 -36.37
C PRO A 320 -7.89 32.20 -37.11
N ASP A 321 -7.37 32.38 -38.33
CA ASP A 321 -6.77 31.33 -39.15
C ASP A 321 -5.22 31.31 -39.13
N GLU A 322 -4.53 32.18 -38.35
CA GLU A 322 -3.06 32.20 -38.28
C GLU A 322 -2.51 31.31 -37.15
N ASP A 323 -1.83 30.21 -37.50
CA ASP A 323 -1.23 29.29 -36.52
C ASP A 323 -0.14 30.00 -35.69
N ILE A 324 -0.28 30.03 -34.37
CA ILE A 324 0.72 30.66 -33.48
C ILE A 324 2.03 29.86 -33.54
N GLU A 325 3.05 30.46 -34.17
CA GLU A 325 4.42 29.96 -34.20
C GLU A 325 5.30 30.68 -33.17
N ILE A 326 6.00 29.89 -32.35
CA ILE A 326 6.94 30.38 -31.34
C ILE A 326 8.33 29.83 -31.65
N SER A 327 9.25 30.73 -31.96
CA SER A 327 10.67 30.38 -32.15
C SER A 327 11.37 30.23 -30.80
N THR A 328 12.17 29.19 -30.66
CA THR A 328 12.91 28.90 -29.42
C THR A 328 14.28 28.31 -29.76
N GLY A 329 15.28 28.63 -28.95
CA GLY A 329 16.64 28.17 -29.19
C GLY A 329 17.73 29.19 -28.88
N GLY A 330 18.96 28.80 -29.19
CA GLY A 330 20.16 29.60 -29.09
C GLY A 330 21.42 28.75 -28.97
N ASN A 331 22.45 29.38 -28.41
CA ASN A 331 23.76 28.74 -28.22
C ASN A 331 23.73 27.73 -27.07
N MET A 332 24.07 26.48 -27.37
CA MET A 332 24.04 25.37 -26.41
C MET A 332 25.33 25.25 -25.57
N GLY A 333 25.91 26.37 -25.15
CA GLY A 333 27.00 26.46 -24.17
C GLY A 333 28.20 25.52 -24.38
N GLY A 334 29.24 25.96 -25.09
CA GLY A 334 30.52 25.23 -25.20
C GLY A 334 30.49 23.94 -26.03
N ILE A 335 29.29 23.46 -26.41
CA ILE A 335 29.09 22.27 -27.25
C ILE A 335 29.48 22.54 -28.71
N GLY A 336 29.37 23.80 -29.15
CA GLY A 336 29.76 24.26 -30.49
C GLY A 336 28.70 24.06 -31.58
N TYR A 337 27.50 23.63 -31.22
CA TYR A 337 26.35 23.46 -32.11
C TYR A 337 25.16 24.20 -31.47
N SER A 338 24.47 25.05 -32.22
CA SER A 338 23.28 25.76 -31.74
C SER A 338 22.04 24.89 -31.90
N TYR A 339 21.01 25.20 -31.12
CA TYR A 339 19.69 24.63 -31.31
C TYR A 339 18.77 25.78 -31.66
N ASP A 340 18.11 25.73 -32.82
CA ASP A 340 17.20 26.77 -33.26
C ASP A 340 16.00 26.05 -33.86
N ASP A 341 14.81 26.28 -33.30
CA ASP A 341 13.60 25.55 -33.66
C ASP A 341 12.36 26.45 -33.59
N THR A 342 11.24 25.98 -34.14
CA THR A 342 9.94 26.66 -34.09
C THR A 342 8.85 25.64 -33.81
N PHE A 343 7.95 25.99 -32.89
CA PHE A 343 6.82 25.16 -32.49
C PHE A 343 5.53 25.91 -32.78
N THR A 344 4.59 25.22 -33.41
CA THR A 344 3.19 25.66 -33.50
C THR A 344 2.49 25.39 -32.17
N GLN A 345 1.42 26.14 -31.87
CA GLN A 345 0.53 25.87 -30.73
C GLN A 345 0.11 24.40 -30.69
N LYS A 346 -0.41 23.87 -31.81
CA LYS A 346 -0.91 22.51 -31.91
C LYS A 346 0.16 21.45 -31.60
N GLU A 347 1.41 21.67 -32.04
CA GLU A 347 2.50 20.74 -31.70
C GLU A 347 2.74 20.68 -30.19
N VAL A 348 2.72 21.83 -29.51
CA VAL A 348 2.91 21.88 -28.04
C VAL A 348 1.70 21.25 -27.33
N GLU A 349 0.48 21.52 -27.79
CA GLU A 349 -0.74 20.90 -27.27
C GLU A 349 -0.71 19.37 -27.43
N ASP A 350 -0.31 18.85 -28.59
CA ASP A 350 -0.17 17.42 -28.85
C ASP A 350 0.87 16.79 -27.90
N ILE A 351 2.00 17.46 -27.68
CA ILE A 351 3.04 17.05 -26.73
C ILE A 351 2.49 16.98 -25.29
N LEU A 352 1.69 17.97 -24.87
CA LEU A 352 1.17 18.08 -23.52
C LEU A 352 -0.14 17.30 -23.28
N SER A 353 -0.81 16.85 -24.34
CA SER A 353 -2.08 16.10 -24.29
C SER A 353 -2.04 14.89 -23.35
N VAL A 354 -0.86 14.29 -23.16
CA VAL A 354 -0.60 13.18 -22.23
C VAL A 354 -1.01 13.48 -20.79
N PHE A 355 -0.95 14.76 -20.38
CA PHE A 355 -1.30 15.21 -19.04
C PHE A 355 -2.76 15.63 -18.89
N MET A 356 -3.51 15.76 -19.98
CA MET A 356 -4.89 16.29 -19.96
C MET A 356 -5.94 15.23 -19.62
N GLY A 357 -5.63 13.94 -19.81
CA GLY A 357 -6.57 12.85 -19.52
C GLY A 357 -7.90 13.02 -20.27
N ALA A 358 -7.84 13.30 -21.57
CA ALA A 358 -9.00 13.66 -22.41
C ALA A 358 -10.09 12.57 -22.46
N ASP A 359 -9.74 11.31 -22.23
CA ASP A 359 -10.66 10.17 -22.20
C ASP A 359 -11.45 10.04 -20.88
N LEU A 360 -11.03 10.76 -19.82
CA LEU A 360 -11.60 10.65 -18.48
C LEU A 360 -12.78 11.61 -18.28
N LYS A 361 -13.87 11.07 -17.74
CA LYS A 361 -15.11 11.81 -17.44
C LYS A 361 -15.41 11.80 -15.95
N TYR A 362 -16.29 12.72 -15.52
CA TYR A 362 -16.70 12.84 -14.12
C TYR A 362 -17.11 11.49 -13.51
N GLU A 363 -17.97 10.71 -14.19
CA GLU A 363 -18.48 9.41 -13.71
C GLU A 363 -17.42 8.31 -13.56
N ASP A 364 -16.22 8.47 -14.10
CA ASP A 364 -15.19 7.44 -14.05
C ASP A 364 -14.60 7.24 -12.65
N TYR A 365 -14.89 8.13 -11.68
CA TYR A 365 -14.51 7.93 -10.28
C TYR A 365 -15.08 6.61 -9.71
N LYS A 366 -16.23 6.16 -10.23
CA LYS A 366 -16.88 4.89 -9.84
C LYS A 366 -16.10 3.65 -10.29
N ARG A 367 -15.22 3.79 -11.30
CA ARG A 367 -14.44 2.69 -11.91
C ARG A 367 -12.94 2.96 -11.84
N LEU A 368 -12.49 3.69 -10.82
CA LEU A 368 -11.11 4.12 -10.63
C LEU A 368 -10.07 2.98 -10.81
N GLU A 369 -10.39 1.78 -10.35
CA GLU A 369 -9.50 0.59 -10.41
C GLU A 369 -9.24 0.07 -11.84
N SER A 370 -10.08 0.46 -12.80
CA SER A 370 -9.92 0.06 -14.21
C SER A 370 -9.05 1.02 -15.03
N ILE A 371 -8.75 2.21 -14.48
CA ILE A 371 -8.02 3.27 -15.19
C ILE A 371 -6.52 2.98 -15.11
N LYS A 372 -5.87 2.87 -16.28
CA LYS A 372 -4.43 2.61 -16.38
C LYS A 372 -3.59 3.88 -16.48
N ASN A 373 -4.09 4.91 -17.16
CA ASN A 373 -3.39 6.18 -17.30
C ASN A 373 -3.67 7.06 -16.07
N THR A 374 -2.70 7.13 -15.16
CA THR A 374 -2.85 7.81 -13.86
C THR A 374 -2.00 9.07 -13.72
N LYS A 375 -1.03 9.32 -14.62
CA LYS A 375 -0.16 10.50 -14.61
C LYS A 375 -0.76 11.63 -15.46
N ASN A 376 -1.88 12.19 -15.00
CA ASN A 376 -2.58 13.32 -15.61
C ASN A 376 -3.31 14.14 -14.54
N ILE A 377 -3.86 15.30 -14.92
CA ILE A 377 -4.50 16.22 -13.99
C ILE A 377 -5.88 15.76 -13.49
N ILE A 378 -6.54 14.83 -14.20
CA ILE A 378 -7.92 14.41 -13.92
C ILE A 378 -7.99 13.23 -12.95
N TYR A 379 -7.08 12.26 -13.08
CA TYR A 379 -7.09 11.06 -12.24
C TYR A 379 -7.06 11.38 -10.72
N PRO A 380 -6.25 12.34 -10.23
CA PRO A 380 -6.29 12.75 -8.82
C PRO A 380 -7.64 13.34 -8.38
N ILE A 381 -8.36 14.02 -9.28
CA ILE A 381 -9.73 14.51 -9.02
C ILE A 381 -10.66 13.31 -8.82
N LEU A 382 -10.60 12.30 -9.71
CA LEU A 382 -11.40 11.09 -9.59
C LEU A 382 -11.14 10.32 -8.27
N ASP A 383 -9.88 10.26 -7.81
CA ASP A 383 -9.52 9.67 -6.51
C ASP A 383 -10.24 10.40 -5.35
N VAL A 384 -10.25 11.73 -5.37
CA VAL A 384 -10.93 12.56 -4.35
C VAL A 384 -12.44 12.36 -4.40
N LEU A 385 -13.05 12.32 -5.59
CA LEU A 385 -14.49 12.08 -5.75
C LEU A 385 -14.89 10.70 -5.22
N LYS A 386 -14.12 9.64 -5.51
CA LYS A 386 -14.35 8.30 -4.97
C LYS A 386 -14.26 8.28 -3.45
N LYS A 387 -13.17 8.79 -2.88
CA LYS A 387 -12.95 8.85 -1.43
C LYS A 387 -14.05 9.63 -0.71
N ALA A 388 -14.51 10.73 -1.29
CA ALA A 388 -15.59 11.52 -0.72
C ALA A 388 -16.95 10.82 -0.77
N THR A 389 -17.24 10.13 -1.86
CA THR A 389 -18.45 9.29 -2.01
C THR A 389 -18.51 8.24 -0.91
N GLU A 390 -17.39 7.54 -0.67
CA GLU A 390 -17.26 6.53 0.38
C GLU A 390 -17.41 7.11 1.79
N LYS A 391 -16.76 8.26 2.06
CA LYS A 391 -16.82 8.92 3.38
C LYS A 391 -18.21 9.46 3.71
N LEU A 392 -18.86 10.10 2.75
CA LEU A 392 -20.19 10.69 2.94
C LEU A 392 -21.31 9.65 2.82
N LYS A 393 -21.00 8.43 2.35
CA LYS A 393 -21.96 7.34 2.13
C LYS A 393 -23.12 7.77 1.23
N VAL A 394 -22.78 8.42 0.13
CA VAL A 394 -23.72 8.87 -0.91
C VAL A 394 -23.50 8.07 -2.18
N ASP A 395 -24.52 7.93 -3.02
CA ASP A 395 -24.37 7.22 -4.32
C ASP A 395 -23.63 8.10 -5.35
N ASN A 396 -23.91 9.41 -5.33
CA ASN A 396 -23.32 10.40 -6.20
C ASN A 396 -22.79 11.58 -5.37
N ILE A 397 -21.61 12.07 -5.75
CA ILE A 397 -21.00 13.26 -5.17
C ILE A 397 -21.17 14.44 -6.12
N SER A 398 -21.38 15.63 -5.57
CA SER A 398 -21.43 16.89 -6.31
C SER A 398 -20.29 17.80 -5.85
N VAL A 399 -19.75 18.58 -6.78
CA VAL A 399 -18.79 19.66 -6.52
C VAL A 399 -19.48 20.96 -6.87
N ASP A 400 -19.62 21.86 -5.90
CA ASP A 400 -20.34 23.13 -6.09
C ASP A 400 -19.41 24.24 -6.60
N ALA A 401 -18.11 24.14 -6.32
CA ALA A 401 -17.10 25.07 -6.80
C ALA A 401 -15.72 24.41 -6.87
N VAL A 402 -14.89 24.85 -7.81
CA VAL A 402 -13.50 24.44 -7.96
C VAL A 402 -12.63 25.68 -7.78
N ILE A 403 -11.74 25.69 -6.79
CA ILE A 403 -10.76 26.76 -6.59
C ILE A 403 -9.46 26.33 -7.22
N VAL A 404 -8.94 27.14 -8.13
CA VAL A 404 -7.69 26.86 -8.85
C VAL A 404 -6.54 27.66 -8.22
N ASN A 405 -5.50 26.95 -7.80
CA ASN A 405 -4.30 27.49 -7.17
C ASN A 405 -3.01 26.97 -7.84
N GLY A 406 -1.91 27.69 -7.67
CA GLY A 406 -0.60 27.31 -8.21
C GLY A 406 -0.34 27.83 -9.62
N GLY A 407 0.90 28.23 -9.89
CA GLY A 407 1.27 28.92 -11.13
C GLY A 407 1.08 28.08 -12.40
N MET A 408 1.18 26.75 -12.32
CA MET A 408 0.95 25.88 -13.48
C MET A 408 -0.55 25.72 -13.78
N SER A 409 -1.42 25.99 -12.82
CA SER A 409 -2.86 26.01 -13.07
C SER A 409 -3.33 27.21 -13.88
N LYS A 410 -2.50 28.25 -14.08
CA LYS A 410 -2.77 29.38 -14.97
C LYS A 410 -2.65 29.02 -16.45
N PHE A 411 -2.11 27.84 -16.74
CA PHE A 411 -1.91 27.40 -18.12
C PHE A 411 -3.26 27.09 -18.77
N TYR A 412 -3.57 27.73 -19.90
CA TYR A 412 -4.90 27.67 -20.51
C TYR A 412 -5.41 26.25 -20.77
N MET A 413 -4.54 25.32 -21.21
CA MET A 413 -4.93 23.92 -21.40
C MET A 413 -5.44 23.26 -20.12
N VAL A 414 -4.91 23.65 -18.95
CA VAL A 414 -5.35 23.15 -17.65
C VAL A 414 -6.72 23.73 -17.30
N THR A 415 -6.92 25.04 -17.43
CA THR A 415 -8.19 25.70 -17.12
C THR A 415 -9.31 25.22 -18.04
N ASP A 416 -9.06 25.13 -19.35
CA ASP A 416 -10.01 24.63 -20.34
C ASP A 416 -10.42 23.20 -20.04
N ARG A 417 -9.44 22.35 -19.71
CA ARG A 417 -9.69 20.96 -19.37
C ARG A 417 -10.53 20.81 -18.11
N LEU A 418 -10.29 21.64 -17.09
CA LEU A 418 -11.09 21.65 -15.85
C LEU A 418 -12.52 22.14 -16.12
N LYS A 419 -12.68 23.20 -16.90
CA LYS A 419 -13.99 23.72 -17.32
C LYS A 419 -14.79 22.67 -18.09
N GLU A 420 -14.16 21.97 -19.04
CA GLU A 420 -14.77 20.85 -19.76
C GLU A 420 -15.16 19.71 -18.80
N PHE A 421 -14.28 19.35 -17.86
CA PHE A 421 -14.50 18.23 -16.94
C PHE A 421 -15.66 18.47 -15.97
N PHE A 422 -15.75 19.67 -15.39
CA PHE A 422 -16.76 20.03 -14.39
C PHE A 422 -18.03 20.61 -15.00
N GLY A 423 -17.97 21.16 -16.21
CA GLY A 423 -19.10 21.79 -16.90
C GLY A 423 -19.43 23.20 -16.41
N PHE A 424 -18.56 23.82 -15.62
CA PHE A 424 -18.68 25.21 -15.15
C PHE A 424 -17.29 25.84 -14.97
N GLU A 425 -17.25 27.18 -14.90
CA GLU A 425 -16.00 27.94 -14.73
C GLU A 425 -15.37 27.71 -13.35
N PRO A 426 -14.12 27.25 -13.27
CA PRO A 426 -13.38 27.22 -12.02
C PRO A 426 -13.15 28.64 -11.47
N ILE A 427 -13.21 28.78 -10.15
CA ILE A 427 -12.89 30.02 -9.45
C ILE A 427 -11.36 30.13 -9.39
N VAL A 428 -10.81 31.05 -10.15
CA VAL A 428 -9.39 31.42 -10.04
C VAL A 428 -9.23 32.35 -8.84
N ALA A 429 -8.37 31.98 -7.87
CA ALA A 429 -8.02 32.91 -6.79
C ALA A 429 -7.44 34.20 -7.40
N LEU A 430 -7.75 35.39 -6.84
CA LEU A 430 -7.35 36.70 -7.39
C LEU A 430 -5.88 36.77 -7.87
N ASP A 431 -4.97 36.11 -7.16
CA ASP A 431 -3.66 35.73 -7.70
C ASP A 431 -3.24 34.35 -7.12
N PRO A 432 -3.29 33.28 -7.95
CA PRO A 432 -2.94 31.92 -7.55
C PRO A 432 -1.49 31.75 -7.05
N ASP A 433 -0.56 32.61 -7.47
CA ASP A 433 0.84 32.52 -7.00
C ASP A 433 1.04 33.10 -5.61
N GLN A 434 0.05 33.83 -5.09
CA GLN A 434 0.14 34.60 -3.85
C GLN A 434 -0.88 34.18 -2.79
N ALA A 435 -1.96 33.48 -3.18
CA ALA A 435 -3.07 33.11 -2.31
C ALA A 435 -2.61 32.29 -1.10
N VAL A 436 -1.71 31.34 -1.33
CA VAL A 436 -1.14 30.48 -0.29
C VAL A 436 -0.44 31.29 0.80
N ALA A 437 0.45 32.22 0.44
CA ALA A 437 1.18 33.03 1.41
C ALA A 437 0.24 33.98 2.17
N ARG A 438 -0.73 34.59 1.47
CA ARG A 438 -1.73 35.47 2.08
C ARG A 438 -2.59 34.71 3.09
N GLY A 439 -3.08 33.53 2.72
CA GLY A 439 -3.85 32.66 3.59
C GLY A 439 -3.07 32.19 4.82
N ALA A 440 -1.79 31.87 4.66
CA ALA A 440 -0.92 31.54 5.78
C ALA A 440 -0.73 32.73 6.75
N ALA A 441 -0.67 33.96 6.23
CA ALA A 441 -0.61 35.16 7.07
C ALA A 441 -1.92 35.39 7.83
N VAL A 442 -3.06 35.16 7.17
CA VAL A 442 -4.40 35.21 7.78
C VAL A 442 -4.51 34.19 8.91
N TYR A 443 -4.11 32.94 8.65
CA TYR A 443 -4.07 31.89 9.67
C TYR A 443 -3.17 32.27 10.85
N HIS A 444 -1.97 32.80 10.59
CA HIS A 444 -1.05 33.23 11.64
C HIS A 444 -1.68 34.35 12.51
N TYR A 445 -2.45 35.26 11.93
CA TYR A 445 -3.21 36.27 12.69
C TYR A 445 -4.24 35.63 13.63
N TYR A 446 -5.02 34.68 13.12
CA TYR A 446 -5.99 33.95 13.94
C TYR A 446 -5.31 33.16 15.08
N LEU A 447 -4.17 32.50 14.81
CA LEU A 447 -3.40 31.74 15.80
C LEU A 447 -2.89 32.62 16.96
N ASN A 448 -2.51 33.86 16.67
CA ASN A 448 -2.03 34.80 17.69
C ASN A 448 -3.17 35.48 18.46
N LYS A 449 -4.35 35.63 17.85
CA LYS A 449 -5.51 36.33 18.43
C LYS A 449 -6.43 35.42 19.26
N TYR A 450 -6.49 34.13 18.95
CA TYR A 450 -7.36 33.14 19.61
C TYR A 450 -6.54 32.01 20.23
N ASP A 451 -6.46 31.98 21.56
CA ASP A 451 -5.74 30.94 22.30
C ASP A 451 -6.28 29.52 22.03
N GLU A 452 -7.57 29.40 21.72
CA GLU A 452 -8.24 28.12 21.39
C GLU A 452 -7.74 27.50 20.07
N MET A 453 -7.25 28.32 19.12
CA MET A 453 -6.72 27.83 17.83
C MET A 453 -5.28 27.32 17.93
N LYS A 454 -4.61 27.49 19.07
CA LYS A 454 -3.25 26.97 19.31
C LYS A 454 -3.21 25.44 19.40
N ASP A 455 -4.36 24.80 19.60
CA ASP A 455 -4.47 23.34 19.74
C ASP A 455 -4.59 22.60 18.42
N ASP A 456 -5.02 23.27 17.35
CA ASP A 456 -5.30 22.62 16.06
C ASP A 456 -4.04 22.15 15.31
N MET A 457 -2.83 22.62 15.71
CA MET A 457 -1.56 22.18 15.12
C MET A 457 -0.38 22.04 16.11
N ARG A 458 -0.59 21.63 17.37
CA ARG A 458 0.54 21.23 18.24
C ARG A 458 1.21 19.97 17.68
N ILE A 459 2.36 20.13 17.02
CA ILE A 459 3.24 19.03 16.62
C ILE A 459 4.12 18.68 17.85
N LEU A 460 4.72 17.48 17.83
CA LEU A 460 5.48 16.74 18.84
C LEU A 460 5.32 17.00 20.37
N GLY A 461 5.11 15.88 21.07
CA GLY A 461 5.85 15.55 22.30
C GLY A 461 5.64 16.44 23.52
N ASN A 462 4.52 16.27 24.22
CA ASN A 462 4.56 15.89 25.63
C ASN A 462 3.19 15.44 26.13
N GLU A 463 3.25 14.64 27.18
CA GLU A 463 2.22 13.78 27.74
C GLU A 463 0.91 14.48 28.08
N ALA A 464 -0.16 13.67 28.08
CA ALA A 464 -1.41 13.97 28.76
C ALA A 464 -1.14 14.22 30.25
N GLY A 465 -1.07 15.50 30.61
CA GLY A 465 -1.05 15.99 31.99
C GLY A 465 -2.20 16.97 32.20
N GLU A 466 -2.92 16.77 33.30
CA GLU A 466 -4.14 17.44 33.76
C GLU A 466 -4.36 18.89 33.30
N ILE A 467 -5.54 19.14 32.72
CA ILE A 467 -6.11 20.47 32.50
C ILE A 467 -6.34 21.10 33.87
N SER A 468 -5.40 21.94 34.30
CA SER A 468 -5.62 22.86 35.42
C SER A 468 -6.17 24.17 34.86
N SER A 469 -7.36 24.53 35.36
CA SER A 469 -8.05 25.78 35.06
C SER A 469 -7.19 26.99 35.47
N VAL A 470 -6.60 27.68 34.49
CA VAL A 470 -6.02 29.01 34.72
C VAL A 470 -7.06 30.06 34.33
N GLN A 471 -7.54 30.78 35.33
CA GLN A 471 -8.37 31.97 35.18
C GLN A 471 -7.57 33.05 34.41
N SER A 472 -8.03 33.44 33.22
CA SER A 472 -7.58 34.65 32.56
C SER A 472 -8.69 35.71 32.62
N ASN A 473 -8.34 36.85 33.23
CA ASN A 473 -9.16 38.06 33.26
C ASN A 473 -9.33 38.60 31.83
N ASN A 474 -10.46 38.31 31.19
CA ASN A 474 -10.78 38.85 29.87
C ASN A 474 -11.49 40.22 29.98
N LYS A 475 -10.81 41.27 29.52
CA LYS A 475 -11.51 42.34 28.80
C LYS A 475 -11.98 41.74 27.49
N MET A 476 -13.23 41.26 27.46
CA MET A 476 -13.90 40.83 26.22
C MET A 476 -13.86 41.98 25.21
N ARG A 477 -13.02 41.85 24.19
CA ARG A 477 -13.18 42.59 22.93
C ARG A 477 -13.99 41.69 22.00
N THR A 478 -15.03 42.26 21.42
CA THR A 478 -15.99 41.64 20.50
C THR A 478 -15.29 40.83 19.41
N MET A 479 -15.77 39.60 19.17
CA MET A 479 -15.29 38.74 18.08
C MET A 479 -15.51 39.41 16.71
N PRO A 480 -14.64 39.18 15.72
CA PRO A 480 -14.88 39.56 14.33
C PRO A 480 -16.11 38.80 13.80
N GLN A 481 -16.79 39.40 12.82
CA GLN A 481 -18.07 38.93 12.27
C GLN A 481 -18.02 37.55 11.58
N VAL A 482 -16.85 36.96 11.35
CA VAL A 482 -16.71 35.57 10.83
C VAL A 482 -15.51 34.89 11.50
N ALA A 483 -15.77 33.84 12.28
CA ALA A 483 -14.75 32.92 12.79
C ALA A 483 -14.79 31.62 11.96
N ILE A 484 -13.61 31.01 11.74
CA ILE A 484 -13.49 29.74 11.01
C ILE A 484 -13.16 28.64 12.01
N GLU A 485 -13.99 27.60 12.05
CA GLU A 485 -13.72 26.35 12.75
C GLU A 485 -13.29 25.29 11.74
N TRP A 486 -12.15 24.64 11.97
CA TRP A 486 -11.74 23.49 11.19
C TRP A 486 -12.27 22.19 11.81
N GLY A 487 -12.76 21.30 10.95
CA GLY A 487 -13.05 19.92 11.33
C GLY A 487 -11.78 19.13 11.67
N ASP A 488 -11.95 17.96 12.28
CA ASP A 488 -10.82 17.07 12.58
C ASP A 488 -10.08 16.66 11.30
N ASN A 489 -8.74 16.70 11.35
CA ASN A 489 -7.87 16.18 10.30
C ASN A 489 -8.23 14.72 9.98
N ILE A 490 -8.09 14.32 8.72
CA ILE A 490 -8.27 12.95 8.30
C ILE A 490 -6.97 12.32 7.81
N LEU A 491 -6.94 10.99 7.87
CA LEU A 491 -5.88 10.22 7.25
C LEU A 491 -6.17 10.00 5.76
N ASN A 492 -5.28 10.50 4.90
CA ASN A 492 -5.45 10.51 3.45
C ASN A 492 -5.45 9.10 2.83
N ASP A 493 -4.58 8.21 3.34
CA ASP A 493 -4.36 6.87 2.80
C ASP A 493 -4.36 5.82 3.89
N CYS A 494 -4.79 4.61 3.52
CA CYS A 494 -4.78 3.50 4.43
C CYS A 494 -3.33 3.16 4.80
N LEU A 495 -3.11 2.97 6.09
CA LEU A 495 -1.83 2.55 6.63
C LEU A 495 -1.87 1.05 6.90
N TYR A 496 -0.74 0.39 6.63
CA TYR A 496 -0.58 -1.04 6.78
C TYR A 496 0.64 -1.37 7.63
N LEU A 497 0.55 -2.40 8.46
CA LEU A 497 1.69 -3.02 9.10
C LEU A 497 2.30 -4.05 8.15
N GLY A 498 3.57 -3.87 7.78
CA GLY A 498 4.34 -4.87 7.08
C GLY A 498 4.72 -6.02 8.01
N VAL A 499 4.31 -7.22 7.63
CA VAL A 499 4.65 -8.45 8.35
C VAL A 499 5.67 -9.27 7.56
N LYS A 500 6.06 -10.42 8.09
CA LYS A 500 7.04 -11.31 7.46
C LYS A 500 6.63 -11.67 6.02
N ASN A 501 7.64 -11.82 5.16
CA ASN A 501 7.50 -12.19 3.74
C ASN A 501 6.63 -11.23 2.92
N GLY A 502 6.72 -9.93 3.20
CA GLY A 502 6.11 -8.89 2.35
C GLY A 502 4.60 -8.70 2.54
N ALA A 503 3.92 -9.60 3.25
CA ALA A 503 2.51 -9.47 3.60
C ALA A 503 2.26 -8.20 4.42
N VAL A 504 1.01 -7.75 4.39
CA VAL A 504 0.58 -6.49 5.00
C VAL A 504 -0.74 -6.68 5.73
N HIS A 505 -0.92 -5.92 6.80
CA HIS A 505 -2.16 -5.89 7.58
C HIS A 505 -2.63 -4.46 7.72
N GLU A 506 -3.88 -4.17 7.35
CA GLU A 506 -4.44 -2.83 7.52
C GLU A 506 -4.45 -2.45 9.00
N ILE A 507 -4.00 -1.23 9.32
CA ILE A 507 -3.92 -0.73 10.68
C ILE A 507 -4.75 0.53 10.91
N ILE A 508 -4.83 1.41 9.91
CA ILE A 508 -5.64 2.62 9.95
C ILE A 508 -6.31 2.78 8.58
N PRO A 509 -7.65 2.80 8.51
CA PRO A 509 -8.35 2.93 7.24
C PRO A 509 -8.20 4.34 6.66
N THR A 510 -8.38 4.46 5.35
CA THR A 510 -8.50 5.76 4.68
C THR A 510 -9.68 6.56 5.22
N GLY A 511 -9.51 7.88 5.38
CA GLY A 511 -10.53 8.79 5.89
C GLY A 511 -10.73 8.73 7.40
N ALA A 512 -9.91 7.97 8.14
CA ALA A 512 -9.95 7.94 9.60
C ALA A 512 -9.76 9.36 10.17
N LYS A 513 -10.67 9.81 11.03
CA LYS A 513 -10.53 11.07 11.76
C LYS A 513 -9.39 10.97 12.77
N LEU A 514 -8.62 12.04 12.90
CA LEU A 514 -7.49 12.14 13.81
C LEU A 514 -7.87 13.02 15.02
N PRO A 515 -7.50 12.64 16.26
CA PRO A 515 -6.67 11.49 16.59
C PRO A 515 -7.41 10.16 16.42
N TYR A 516 -6.73 9.15 15.90
CA TYR A 516 -7.27 7.81 15.69
C TYR A 516 -6.70 6.84 16.72
N LEU A 517 -7.56 6.03 17.31
CA LEU A 517 -7.17 4.93 18.19
C LEU A 517 -7.71 3.62 17.62
N SER A 518 -6.82 2.69 17.31
CA SER A 518 -7.21 1.40 16.77
C SER A 518 -7.88 0.52 17.83
N ASN A 519 -8.72 -0.41 17.36
CA ASN A 519 -9.04 -1.60 18.13
C ASN A 519 -7.76 -2.41 18.41
N THR A 520 -7.79 -3.25 19.44
CA THR A 520 -6.70 -4.18 19.72
C THR A 520 -6.61 -5.21 18.61
N MET A 521 -5.49 -5.22 17.89
CA MET A 521 -5.22 -6.20 16.84
C MET A 521 -4.48 -7.38 17.45
N ASN A 522 -4.95 -8.59 17.15
CA ASN A 522 -4.53 -9.83 17.80
C ASN A 522 -4.08 -10.88 16.78
N GLY A 523 -3.51 -11.99 17.27
CA GLY A 523 -3.17 -13.14 16.45
C GLY A 523 -1.81 -13.09 15.76
N PHE A 524 -1.08 -11.98 15.88
CA PHE A 524 0.31 -11.91 15.45
C PHE A 524 1.20 -12.77 16.35
N ARG A 525 2.37 -13.15 15.85
CA ARG A 525 3.33 -13.94 16.63
C ARG A 525 4.76 -13.50 16.41
N VAL A 526 5.54 -13.43 17.49
CA VAL A 526 7.00 -13.26 17.43
C VAL A 526 7.63 -14.54 16.91
N GLU A 527 8.56 -14.42 15.97
CA GLU A 527 9.35 -15.57 15.52
C GLU A 527 10.10 -16.24 16.69
N PRO A 528 10.12 -17.59 16.75
CA PRO A 528 10.89 -18.32 17.75
C PRO A 528 12.33 -17.82 17.93
N GLY A 529 12.71 -17.57 19.18
CA GLY A 529 14.05 -17.12 19.59
C GLY A 529 14.30 -15.61 19.48
N GLN A 530 13.31 -14.83 19.04
CA GLN A 530 13.42 -13.37 18.96
C GLN A 530 12.83 -12.67 20.19
N ASN A 531 13.31 -11.46 20.45
CA ASN A 531 12.76 -10.50 21.41
C ASN A 531 12.59 -9.09 20.82
N LEU A 532 12.91 -8.89 19.54
CA LEU A 532 12.75 -7.64 18.82
C LEU A 532 11.70 -7.82 17.73
N ILE A 533 10.76 -6.89 17.65
CA ILE A 533 9.77 -6.78 16.58
C ILE A 533 10.04 -5.48 15.81
N ALA A 534 10.33 -5.61 14.52
CA ALA A 534 10.28 -4.48 13.60
C ALA A 534 8.82 -4.23 13.18
N VAL A 535 8.45 -2.95 13.11
CA VAL A 535 7.11 -2.44 12.84
C VAL A 535 7.18 -1.52 11.63
N PRO A 536 7.35 -2.07 10.41
CA PRO A 536 7.35 -1.27 9.21
C PRO A 536 5.92 -0.84 8.89
N ILE A 537 5.68 0.47 8.87
CA ILE A 537 4.42 1.04 8.41
C ILE A 537 4.52 1.26 6.91
N LYS A 538 3.53 0.76 6.19
CA LYS A 538 3.44 0.79 4.74
C LYS A 538 2.21 1.56 4.28
N SER A 539 2.34 2.20 3.13
CA SER A 539 1.22 2.76 2.36
C SER A 539 1.15 2.05 1.01
N LYS A 540 -0.05 2.01 0.42
CA LYS A 540 -0.31 1.35 -0.86
C LYS A 540 -0.11 2.34 -2.01
N ASN A 541 0.78 1.99 -2.94
CA ASN A 541 1.03 2.73 -4.17
C ASN A 541 -0.14 2.57 -5.16
N LEU A 542 -0.14 3.42 -6.20
CA LEU A 542 -1.13 3.40 -7.28
C LEU A 542 -1.15 2.08 -8.07
N ASP A 543 0.01 1.48 -8.29
CA ASP A 543 0.18 0.18 -8.96
C ASP A 543 -0.22 -1.02 -8.09
N GLY A 544 -0.72 -0.77 -6.88
CA GLY A 544 -1.12 -1.80 -5.91
C GLY A 544 0.03 -2.36 -5.06
N THR A 545 1.27 -1.94 -5.30
CA THR A 545 2.42 -2.31 -4.47
C THR A 545 2.40 -1.56 -3.14
N TYR A 546 3.23 -1.97 -2.17
CA TYR A 546 3.30 -1.33 -0.86
C TYR A 546 4.68 -0.74 -0.61
N ARG A 547 4.75 0.55 -0.33
CA ARG A 547 5.98 1.25 0.10
C ARG A 547 6.03 1.36 1.61
N THR A 548 7.19 1.10 2.21
CA THR A 548 7.42 1.43 3.62
C THR A 548 7.57 2.94 3.74
N ILE A 549 6.77 3.56 4.60
CA ILE A 549 6.76 5.00 4.84
C ILE A 549 7.26 5.35 6.23
N ALA A 550 7.35 4.38 7.15
CA ALA A 550 7.92 4.58 8.47
C ALA A 550 8.33 3.24 9.10
N ASN A 551 9.16 3.25 10.13
CA ASN A 551 9.57 2.03 10.80
C ASN A 551 9.66 2.24 12.32
N GLY A 552 9.20 1.27 13.08
CA GLY A 552 9.35 1.22 14.53
C GLY A 552 10.08 -0.05 14.95
N ASN A 553 10.67 -0.02 16.14
CA ASN A 553 11.30 -1.20 16.72
C ASN A 553 10.82 -1.34 18.17
N ILE A 554 10.24 -2.49 18.51
CA ILE A 554 9.82 -2.83 19.87
C ILE A 554 10.69 -3.96 20.37
N THR A 555 11.44 -3.71 21.44
CA THR A 555 12.27 -4.73 22.11
C THR A 555 11.59 -5.17 23.41
N PHE A 556 11.45 -6.47 23.59
CA PHE A 556 11.02 -7.12 24.82
C PHE A 556 12.23 -7.63 25.62
N ASN A 557 12.08 -7.71 26.93
CA ASN A 557 13.13 -8.09 27.87
C ASN A 557 13.56 -9.55 27.71
N GLN A 558 12.65 -10.45 27.31
CA GLN A 558 12.94 -11.88 27.16
C GLN A 558 12.84 -12.40 25.71
N LYS A 559 13.65 -13.41 25.38
CA LYS A 559 13.56 -14.15 24.11
C LYS A 559 12.53 -15.26 24.20
N TYR A 560 11.66 -15.34 23.19
CA TYR A 560 10.59 -16.34 23.13
C TYR A 560 11.00 -17.52 22.26
N TYR A 561 11.69 -18.52 22.80
CA TYR A 561 12.18 -19.69 22.02
C TYR A 561 11.10 -20.52 21.34
N ASN A 562 9.86 -20.48 21.85
CA ASN A 562 8.69 -21.10 21.21
C ASN A 562 7.81 -20.09 20.46
N GLY A 563 8.26 -18.84 20.33
CA GLY A 563 7.43 -17.68 19.94
C GLY A 563 6.42 -17.30 21.02
N ALA A 564 5.77 -16.16 20.85
CA ALA A 564 4.66 -15.70 21.69
C ALA A 564 3.64 -14.94 20.83
N TYR A 565 2.37 -14.97 21.22
CA TYR A 565 1.38 -14.12 20.58
C TYR A 565 1.68 -12.67 20.90
N VAL A 566 1.35 -11.78 19.97
CA VAL A 566 1.52 -10.33 20.15
C VAL A 566 0.21 -9.66 19.78
N ALA A 567 -0.18 -8.73 20.63
CA ALA A 567 -1.27 -7.82 20.37
C ALA A 567 -0.74 -6.40 20.25
N PHE A 568 -1.39 -5.61 19.40
CA PHE A 568 -1.01 -4.23 19.12
C PHE A 568 -2.20 -3.30 19.31
N LYS A 569 -1.92 -2.08 19.76
CA LYS A 569 -2.83 -0.95 19.70
C LYS A 569 -2.08 0.24 19.13
N ILE A 570 -2.70 0.90 18.17
CA ILE A 570 -2.11 2.01 17.43
C ILE A 570 -2.85 3.27 17.78
N HIS A 571 -2.08 4.32 17.99
CA HIS A 571 -2.59 5.66 18.13
C HIS A 571 -1.95 6.53 17.04
N MET A 572 -2.77 7.29 16.33
CA MET A 572 -2.31 8.31 15.40
C MET A 572 -2.82 9.66 15.89
N GLY A 573 -1.92 10.57 16.21
CA GLY A 573 -2.28 11.91 16.66
C GLY A 573 -2.87 12.79 15.55
N LYS A 574 -3.46 13.93 15.92
CA LYS A 574 -3.90 14.99 14.97
C LYS A 574 -2.78 15.46 14.02
N ASN A 575 -1.54 15.35 14.48
CA ASN A 575 -0.30 15.68 13.77
C ASN A 575 0.21 14.55 12.84
N LYS A 576 -0.59 13.51 12.60
CA LYS A 576 -0.22 12.33 11.78
C LYS A 576 1.00 11.54 12.31
N VAL A 577 1.42 11.74 13.58
CA VAL A 577 2.43 10.89 14.24
C VAL A 577 1.78 9.60 14.70
N ILE A 578 2.41 8.47 14.36
CA ILE A 578 1.92 7.13 14.72
C ILE A 578 2.73 6.61 15.90
N SER A 579 2.04 6.21 16.96
CA SER A 579 2.64 5.43 18.04
C SER A 579 1.98 4.06 18.14
N MET A 580 2.78 3.08 18.52
CA MET A 580 2.34 1.71 18.64
C MET A 580 2.70 1.16 20.03
N LYS A 581 1.67 0.66 20.71
CA LYS A 581 1.81 -0.12 21.93
C LYS A 581 1.65 -1.59 21.57
N ALA A 582 2.59 -2.43 21.98
CA ALA A 582 2.53 -3.86 21.77
C ALA A 582 2.71 -4.63 23.07
N TRP A 583 2.08 -5.79 23.20
CA TRP A 583 2.34 -6.69 24.32
C TRP A 583 2.31 -8.14 23.88
N THR A 584 3.16 -8.94 24.52
CA THR A 584 3.21 -10.38 24.30
C THR A 584 2.17 -11.08 25.18
N SER A 585 1.66 -12.21 24.69
CA SER A 585 0.61 -12.98 25.37
C SER A 585 0.77 -14.48 25.20
N LYS A 586 0.22 -15.23 26.16
CA LYS A 586 0.09 -16.69 26.10
C LYS A 586 -1.08 -17.15 25.23
N ASP A 587 -2.08 -16.30 25.00
CA ASP A 587 -3.28 -16.64 24.25
C ASP A 587 -3.44 -15.82 22.97
N LEU A 588 -4.24 -16.35 22.04
CA LEU A 588 -4.49 -15.74 20.73
C LEU A 588 -5.22 -14.39 20.85
N ALA A 589 -6.06 -14.22 21.87
CA ALA A 589 -6.88 -13.03 22.07
C ALA A 589 -6.11 -11.86 22.72
N GLY A 590 -4.83 -12.07 23.08
CA GLY A 590 -3.99 -11.05 23.67
C GLY A 590 -4.37 -10.66 25.10
N LYS A 591 -5.17 -11.47 25.81
CA LYS A 591 -5.69 -11.12 27.15
C LYS A 591 -4.71 -11.45 28.28
N SER A 592 -4.00 -12.56 28.18
CA SER A 592 -3.02 -13.03 29.18
C SER A 592 -1.68 -12.39 28.90
N LYS A 593 -1.55 -11.12 29.26
CA LYS A 593 -0.36 -10.30 29.00
C LYS A 593 0.87 -10.83 29.76
N LEU A 594 2.01 -10.90 29.06
CA LEU A 594 3.31 -11.28 29.61
C LEU A 594 4.19 -10.06 29.85
N GLU A 595 4.36 -9.23 28.81
CA GLU A 595 5.20 -8.03 28.83
C GLU A 595 4.65 -7.02 27.81
N GLU A 596 4.85 -5.71 28.03
CA GLU A 596 4.57 -4.66 27.05
C GLU A 596 5.81 -3.90 26.62
N GLY A 597 5.75 -3.38 25.40
CA GLY A 597 6.66 -2.38 24.88
C GLY A 597 5.89 -1.27 24.17
N TYR A 598 6.53 -0.13 24.03
CA TYR A 598 6.02 1.03 23.32
C TYR A 598 7.06 1.52 22.32
N THR A 599 6.62 1.98 21.16
CA THR A 599 7.48 2.65 20.20
C THR A 599 6.70 3.76 19.53
N GLU A 600 7.33 4.91 19.38
CA GLU A 600 6.89 5.89 18.39
C GLU A 600 7.45 5.46 17.05
N ILE A 601 6.58 5.35 16.06
CA ILE A 601 7.00 5.02 14.72
C ILE A 601 7.69 6.26 14.16
N THR A 602 9.01 6.17 14.08
CA THR A 602 9.81 7.22 13.48
C THR A 602 9.85 6.99 11.98
N ILE A 603 9.72 8.08 11.23
CA ILE A 603 9.88 8.01 9.79
C ILE A 603 11.36 8.09 9.52
N ASP A 604 11.97 6.93 9.47
CA ASP A 604 13.31 6.78 8.98
C ASP A 604 13.20 6.56 7.46
N SER A 605 13.50 7.61 6.69
CA SER A 605 13.62 7.54 5.24
C SER A 605 14.95 6.91 4.81
N SER A 606 15.82 6.56 5.77
CA SER A 606 16.94 5.69 5.45
C SER A 606 16.39 4.32 5.06
N GLU A 607 16.80 3.83 3.88
CA GLU A 607 16.70 2.43 3.52
C GLU A 607 17.56 1.58 4.49
N GLN A 608 17.24 1.56 5.79
CA GLN A 608 17.58 0.43 6.65
C GLN A 608 16.66 -0.74 6.26
N SER A 609 16.75 -1.14 5.00
CA SER A 609 16.10 -2.26 4.34
C SER A 609 16.65 -3.62 4.80
N GLY A 610 17.54 -3.65 5.79
CA GLY A 610 18.15 -4.87 6.32
C GLY A 610 17.30 -5.63 7.35
N VAL A 611 16.44 -4.95 8.12
CA VAL A 611 15.70 -5.61 9.21
C VAL A 611 14.38 -6.16 8.67
N LYS A 612 14.44 -7.38 8.11
CA LYS A 612 13.22 -8.11 7.70
C LYS A 612 12.27 -8.22 8.88
N SER A 613 11.00 -7.83 8.67
CA SER A 613 9.95 -7.99 9.67
C SER A 613 9.88 -9.46 10.10
N LYS A 614 10.12 -9.71 11.39
CA LYS A 614 10.10 -11.05 12.00
C LYS A 614 8.77 -11.36 12.69
N ILE A 615 7.75 -10.56 12.39
CA ILE A 615 6.41 -10.77 12.91
C ILE A 615 5.59 -11.63 11.95
N MET A 616 4.97 -12.69 12.46
CA MET A 616 4.10 -13.54 11.65
C MET A 616 2.69 -12.97 11.64
N ALA A 617 2.07 -12.97 10.46
CA ALA A 617 0.68 -12.55 10.26
C ALA A 617 -0.29 -13.46 11.05
N PRO A 618 -1.47 -12.94 11.46
CA PRO A 618 -2.54 -13.77 11.97
C PRO A 618 -2.94 -14.88 10.99
N THR A 619 -3.36 -16.02 11.53
CA THR A 619 -3.88 -17.12 10.69
C THR A 619 -5.11 -16.62 9.91
N GLY A 620 -5.19 -16.89 8.61
CA GLY A 620 -6.26 -16.36 7.76
C GLY A 620 -5.91 -15.09 6.98
N SER A 621 -4.78 -14.44 7.29
CA SER A 621 -4.37 -13.20 6.63
C SER A 621 -4.13 -13.39 5.12
N LYS A 622 -4.28 -12.31 4.36
CA LYS A 622 -3.83 -12.24 2.98
C LYS A 622 -2.30 -12.29 2.96
N LEU A 623 -1.72 -13.23 2.19
CA LEU A 623 -0.27 -13.43 2.10
C LEU A 623 0.25 -12.99 0.73
N GLN A 624 1.57 -12.78 0.59
CA GLN A 624 2.21 -12.53 -0.70
C GLN A 624 2.69 -13.87 -1.31
N PRO A 625 2.03 -14.40 -2.37
CA PRO A 625 2.28 -15.77 -2.82
C PRO A 625 3.72 -16.03 -3.24
N LYS A 626 4.32 -15.11 -4.02
CA LYS A 626 5.69 -15.24 -4.52
C LYS A 626 6.73 -15.30 -3.39
N ASP A 627 6.59 -14.45 -2.38
CA ASP A 627 7.53 -14.39 -1.25
C ASP A 627 7.41 -15.61 -0.34
N GLU A 628 6.19 -16.07 -0.06
CA GLU A 628 5.96 -17.27 0.74
C GLU A 628 6.49 -18.54 0.06
N ILE A 629 6.27 -18.68 -1.26
CA ILE A 629 6.79 -19.81 -2.03
C ILE A 629 8.32 -19.75 -2.10
N ASN A 630 8.92 -18.60 -2.35
CA ASN A 630 10.38 -18.45 -2.34
C ASN A 630 10.99 -18.82 -0.97
N ASN A 631 10.38 -18.37 0.12
CA ASN A 631 10.80 -18.74 1.48
C ASN A 631 10.66 -20.26 1.71
N MET A 632 9.58 -20.89 1.26
CA MET A 632 9.40 -22.35 1.30
C MET A 632 10.52 -23.08 0.56
N LEU A 633 10.84 -22.65 -0.67
CA LEU A 633 11.91 -23.24 -1.48
C LEU A 633 13.27 -23.13 -0.78
N GLN A 634 13.57 -21.96 -0.20
CA GLN A 634 14.82 -21.73 0.53
C GLN A 634 14.91 -22.60 1.80
N LEU A 635 13.82 -22.74 2.56
CA LEU A 635 13.78 -23.61 3.73
C LEU A 635 14.01 -25.09 3.35
N CYS A 636 13.41 -25.55 2.25
CA CYS A 636 13.61 -26.91 1.74
C CYS A 636 15.06 -27.13 1.29
N GLN A 637 15.66 -26.15 0.60
CA GLN A 637 17.07 -26.22 0.21
C GLN A 637 18.01 -26.35 1.41
N ASN A 638 17.76 -25.56 2.46
CA ASN A 638 18.53 -25.63 3.70
C ASN A 638 18.32 -26.97 4.43
N TYR A 639 17.10 -27.50 4.41
CA TYR A 639 16.78 -28.79 5.02
C TYR A 639 17.52 -29.96 4.36
N GLU A 640 17.63 -29.97 3.02
CA GLU A 640 18.36 -30.99 2.29
C GLU A 640 19.87 -30.91 2.52
N LYS A 641 20.43 -29.69 2.63
CA LYS A 641 21.86 -29.46 2.90
C LYS A 641 22.27 -29.69 4.36
N CYS A 642 21.34 -29.60 5.31
CA CYS A 642 21.63 -29.66 6.74
C CYS A 642 22.03 -31.08 7.20
N ARG A 643 23.20 -31.17 7.84
CA ARG A 643 23.75 -32.40 8.46
C ARG A 643 23.48 -32.51 9.97
N ASN A 644 23.22 -31.39 10.65
CA ASN A 644 22.96 -31.37 12.08
C ASN A 644 21.52 -31.81 12.39
N LYS A 645 21.36 -32.82 13.25
CA LYS A 645 20.05 -33.41 13.56
C LYS A 645 19.08 -32.43 14.24
N LEU A 646 19.55 -31.61 15.17
CA LEU A 646 18.72 -30.64 15.90
C LEU A 646 18.25 -29.50 14.98
N GLU A 647 19.17 -28.97 14.18
CA GLU A 647 18.87 -27.92 13.21
C GLU A 647 17.90 -28.43 12.13
N LYS A 648 18.08 -29.67 11.67
CA LYS A 648 17.18 -30.31 10.70
C LYS A 648 15.74 -30.45 11.24
N VAL A 649 15.57 -30.76 12.52
CA VAL A 649 14.25 -30.77 13.18
C VAL A 649 13.64 -29.36 13.23
N ASN A 650 14.45 -28.33 13.52
CA ASN A 650 13.97 -26.95 13.52
C ASN A 650 13.56 -26.47 12.13
N LEU A 651 14.32 -26.82 11.09
CA LEU A 651 13.97 -26.53 9.69
C LEU A 651 12.67 -27.23 9.28
N ALA A 652 12.47 -28.50 9.66
CA ALA A 652 11.22 -29.22 9.40
C ALA A 652 10.00 -28.51 10.04
N LYS A 653 10.13 -28.05 11.29
CA LYS A 653 9.07 -27.26 11.96
C LYS A 653 8.77 -25.96 11.22
N ARG A 654 9.79 -25.26 10.71
CA ARG A 654 9.63 -24.03 9.93
C ARG A 654 8.93 -24.28 8.59
N ILE A 655 9.32 -25.34 7.88
CA ILE A 655 8.67 -25.78 6.63
C ILE A 655 7.18 -26.08 6.88
N PHE A 656 6.87 -26.84 7.94
CA PHE A 656 5.49 -27.16 8.31
C PHE A 656 4.66 -25.92 8.63
N SER A 657 5.24 -24.98 9.39
CA SER A 657 4.58 -23.71 9.75
C SER A 657 4.29 -22.85 8.52
N CYS A 658 5.25 -22.73 7.61
CA CYS A 658 5.07 -22.00 6.35
C CYS A 658 3.96 -22.64 5.50
N GLY A 659 3.98 -23.97 5.32
CA GLY A 659 2.93 -24.67 4.56
C GLY A 659 1.55 -24.58 5.20
N THR A 660 1.45 -24.48 6.52
CA THR A 660 0.18 -24.25 7.23
C THR A 660 -0.32 -22.82 7.02
N SER A 661 0.58 -21.84 6.98
CA SER A 661 0.24 -20.41 6.81
C SER A 661 -0.37 -20.14 5.42
N ILE A 662 0.39 -20.36 4.34
CA ILE A 662 0.04 -21.39 3.35
C ILE A 662 -1.45 -21.68 3.13
N CYS A 663 -1.81 -22.88 3.58
CA CYS A 663 -3.12 -23.47 3.42
C CYS A 663 -4.24 -22.69 4.11
N ASN A 664 -3.92 -21.84 5.07
CA ASN A 664 -4.90 -21.06 5.83
C ASN A 664 -5.08 -19.62 5.30
N ALA A 665 -4.31 -19.19 4.29
CA ALA A 665 -4.44 -17.85 3.72
C ALA A 665 -5.87 -17.57 3.21
N SER A 666 -6.28 -16.31 3.20
CA SER A 666 -7.57 -15.90 2.62
C SER A 666 -7.55 -15.86 1.09
N ASN A 667 -6.40 -15.51 0.48
CA ASN A 667 -6.19 -15.44 -0.97
C ASN A 667 -5.58 -16.73 -1.56
N LYS A 668 -6.26 -17.87 -1.37
CA LYS A 668 -5.74 -19.19 -1.78
C LYS A 668 -5.65 -19.38 -3.30
N ASP A 669 -6.50 -18.69 -4.03
CA ASP A 669 -6.59 -18.59 -5.48
C ASP A 669 -5.33 -17.95 -6.08
N GLU A 670 -4.84 -16.85 -5.49
CA GLU A 670 -3.64 -16.13 -5.94
C GLU A 670 -2.35 -16.98 -5.89
N PHE A 671 -2.34 -18.12 -5.19
CA PHE A 671 -1.20 -19.04 -5.12
C PHE A 671 -1.07 -19.98 -6.32
N ALA A 672 -2.10 -20.12 -7.15
CA ALA A 672 -2.13 -21.12 -8.22
C ALA A 672 -0.98 -20.95 -9.23
N GLU A 673 -0.88 -19.76 -9.84
CA GLU A 673 0.15 -19.48 -10.85
C GLU A 673 1.57 -19.64 -10.28
N VAL A 674 1.82 -19.10 -9.09
CA VAL A 674 3.13 -19.14 -8.43
C VAL A 674 3.56 -20.57 -8.08
N ILE A 675 2.64 -21.40 -7.58
CA ILE A 675 2.94 -22.81 -7.26
C ILE A 675 3.18 -23.61 -8.54
N LEU A 676 2.37 -23.39 -9.59
CA LEU A 676 2.53 -24.06 -10.87
C LEU A 676 3.87 -23.73 -11.53
N ASP A 677 4.30 -22.47 -11.48
CA ASP A 677 5.62 -22.05 -11.96
C ASP A 677 6.74 -22.67 -11.11
N ALA A 678 6.64 -22.62 -9.78
CA ALA A 678 7.61 -23.23 -8.89
C ALA A 678 7.77 -24.74 -9.15
N LEU A 679 6.67 -25.48 -9.35
CA LEU A 679 6.69 -26.92 -9.62
C LEU A 679 7.39 -27.28 -10.94
N LYS A 680 7.31 -26.41 -11.96
CA LYS A 680 8.01 -26.60 -13.24
C LYS A 680 9.53 -26.45 -13.08
N ASN A 681 9.95 -25.45 -12.31
CA ASN A 681 11.34 -25.01 -12.27
C ASN A 681 12.16 -25.66 -11.13
N VAL A 682 11.50 -26.16 -10.09
CA VAL A 682 12.20 -26.70 -8.91
C VAL A 682 12.82 -28.07 -9.18
N THR A 683 14.08 -28.23 -8.74
CA THR A 683 14.84 -29.50 -8.84
C THR A 683 14.92 -30.26 -7.51
N LEU A 684 14.61 -29.61 -6.39
CA LEU A 684 14.67 -30.19 -5.04
C LEU A 684 13.42 -31.05 -4.77
N GLU A 685 13.62 -32.31 -4.38
CA GLU A 685 12.54 -33.27 -4.13
C GLU A 685 11.72 -32.89 -2.89
N GLU A 686 12.36 -32.42 -1.80
CA GLU A 686 11.63 -31.97 -0.61
C GLU A 686 10.69 -30.80 -0.96
N ALA A 687 11.16 -29.86 -1.79
CA ALA A 687 10.36 -28.72 -2.22
C ALA A 687 9.17 -29.15 -3.09
N ARG A 688 9.38 -30.01 -4.10
CA ARG A 688 8.28 -30.57 -4.91
C ARG A 688 7.23 -31.24 -4.06
N LYS A 689 7.67 -32.09 -3.13
CA LYS A 689 6.77 -32.80 -2.20
C LYS A 689 5.90 -31.82 -1.41
N ARG A 690 6.47 -30.73 -0.88
CA ARG A 690 5.71 -29.71 -0.13
C ARG A 690 4.75 -28.93 -1.02
N LEU A 691 5.17 -28.56 -2.23
CA LEU A 691 4.32 -27.83 -3.18
C LEU A 691 3.09 -28.66 -3.60
N PHE A 692 3.26 -29.97 -3.88
CA PHE A 692 2.11 -30.84 -4.15
C PHE A 692 1.15 -30.93 -2.97
N VAL A 693 1.66 -31.06 -1.74
CA VAL A 693 0.82 -31.08 -0.53
C VAL A 693 0.00 -29.79 -0.38
N ILE A 694 0.62 -28.64 -0.63
CA ILE A 694 -0.04 -27.33 -0.55
C ILE A 694 -1.09 -27.22 -1.65
N ALA A 695 -0.71 -27.49 -2.90
CA ALA A 695 -1.61 -27.47 -4.06
C ALA A 695 -2.84 -28.37 -3.84
N ARG A 696 -2.66 -29.58 -3.32
CA ARG A 696 -3.75 -30.50 -2.97
C ARG A 696 -4.74 -29.90 -1.95
N LYS A 697 -4.23 -29.15 -0.96
CA LYS A 697 -5.05 -28.58 0.11
C LYS A 697 -5.83 -27.33 -0.30
N ILE A 698 -5.25 -26.50 -1.17
CA ILE A 698 -5.86 -25.22 -1.58
C ILE A 698 -6.49 -25.24 -2.97
N GLY A 699 -6.19 -26.25 -3.79
CA GLY A 699 -6.59 -26.31 -5.20
C GLY A 699 -8.09 -26.41 -5.47
N ASN A 700 -8.92 -26.64 -4.46
CA ASN A 700 -10.38 -26.51 -4.59
C ASN A 700 -10.79 -25.08 -4.94
N SER A 701 -10.00 -24.08 -4.54
CA SER A 701 -10.20 -22.66 -4.88
C SER A 701 -9.68 -22.27 -6.27
N TRP A 702 -9.03 -23.19 -6.99
CA TRP A 702 -8.42 -22.92 -8.29
C TRP A 702 -9.40 -23.19 -9.43
N SER A 703 -9.18 -22.51 -10.55
CA SER A 703 -9.90 -22.72 -11.80
C SER A 703 -9.62 -24.10 -12.38
N ASP A 704 -10.51 -24.58 -13.26
CA ASP A 704 -10.33 -25.86 -13.94
C ASP A 704 -9.11 -25.87 -14.86
N ASP A 705 -8.71 -24.72 -15.40
CA ASP A 705 -7.48 -24.61 -16.19
C ASP A 705 -6.22 -24.82 -15.34
N GLU A 706 -6.17 -24.22 -14.16
CA GLU A 706 -5.08 -24.41 -13.20
C GLU A 706 -5.02 -25.85 -12.69
N LYS A 707 -6.17 -26.47 -12.40
CA LYS A 707 -6.24 -27.89 -12.06
C LYS A 707 -5.73 -28.78 -13.19
N ARG A 708 -6.09 -28.50 -14.45
CA ARG A 708 -5.55 -29.22 -15.61
C ARG A 708 -4.03 -29.07 -15.71
N LYS A 709 -3.47 -27.87 -15.52
CA LYS A 709 -2.02 -27.64 -15.48
C LYS A 709 -1.34 -28.43 -14.35
N LEU A 710 -1.93 -28.43 -13.15
CA LEU A 710 -1.44 -29.21 -12.00
C LEU A 710 -1.43 -30.71 -12.31
N SER A 711 -2.50 -31.25 -12.89
CA SER A 711 -2.61 -32.67 -13.23
C SER A 711 -1.52 -33.12 -14.20
N LYS A 712 -1.16 -32.28 -15.19
CA LYS A 712 -0.06 -32.54 -16.14
C LYS A 712 1.28 -32.62 -15.42
N LEU A 713 1.54 -31.74 -14.45
CA LEU A 713 2.75 -31.79 -13.63
C LEU A 713 2.80 -33.04 -12.76
N CYS A 714 1.68 -33.45 -12.16
CA CYS A 714 1.59 -34.70 -11.42
C CYS A 714 1.89 -35.92 -12.32
N MET A 715 1.29 -35.99 -13.51
CA MET A 715 1.55 -37.07 -14.48
C MET A 715 3.01 -37.08 -14.94
N SER A 716 3.59 -35.91 -15.20
CA SER A 716 5.01 -35.80 -15.56
C SER A 716 5.92 -36.34 -14.45
N GLN A 717 5.61 -36.06 -13.19
CA GLN A 717 6.39 -36.51 -12.03
C GLN A 717 6.41 -38.05 -11.91
N ILE A 718 5.31 -38.73 -12.20
CA ILE A 718 5.17 -40.19 -12.06
C ILE A 718 5.38 -40.96 -13.37
N SER A 719 5.58 -40.28 -14.49
CA SER A 719 5.70 -40.86 -15.84
C SER A 719 6.73 -41.99 -15.96
N THR A 720 7.88 -41.86 -15.30
CA THR A 720 8.95 -42.87 -15.29
C THR A 720 8.50 -44.19 -14.67
N GLU A 721 7.75 -44.12 -13.57
CA GLU A 721 7.24 -45.30 -12.86
C GLU A 721 6.11 -45.98 -13.64
N ILE A 722 5.21 -45.18 -14.24
CA ILE A 722 4.15 -45.70 -15.13
C ILE A 722 4.75 -46.44 -16.34
N SER A 723 5.91 -45.99 -16.82
CA SER A 723 6.62 -46.61 -17.95
C SER A 723 7.44 -47.85 -17.57
N GLY A 724 7.39 -48.30 -16.30
CA GLY A 724 8.07 -49.51 -15.84
C GLY A 724 9.55 -49.36 -15.44
N PHE A 725 10.10 -48.14 -15.46
CA PHE A 725 11.48 -47.88 -15.04
C PHE A 725 11.52 -47.59 -13.53
N SER A 726 11.63 -48.64 -12.72
CA SER A 726 11.56 -48.51 -11.26
C SER A 726 12.76 -47.75 -10.68
N ILE A 727 12.48 -46.76 -9.84
CA ILE A 727 13.50 -45.98 -9.15
C ILE A 727 13.93 -46.72 -7.86
N THR A 728 15.23 -46.82 -7.63
CA THR A 728 15.81 -47.49 -6.46
C THR A 728 15.86 -46.55 -5.24
N GLY A 729 14.74 -46.37 -4.55
CA GLY A 729 14.69 -45.75 -3.22
C GLY A 729 14.86 -44.22 -3.16
N GLY A 730 14.40 -43.59 -2.07
CA GLY A 730 14.72 -42.18 -1.74
C GLY A 730 13.56 -41.16 -1.76
N PRO A 731 13.87 -39.86 -1.63
CA PRO A 731 12.91 -38.75 -1.53
C PRO A 731 11.89 -38.70 -2.68
N LYS A 732 12.30 -39.11 -3.88
CA LYS A 732 11.49 -39.11 -5.09
C LYS A 732 10.24 -40.00 -4.99
N ILE A 733 10.31 -41.13 -4.27
CA ILE A 733 9.14 -41.98 -4.00
C ILE A 733 8.11 -41.19 -3.18
N SER A 734 8.57 -40.45 -2.16
CA SER A 734 7.69 -39.61 -1.35
C SER A 734 7.02 -38.52 -2.18
N THR A 735 7.77 -37.91 -3.10
CA THR A 735 7.24 -36.91 -4.04
C THR A 735 6.19 -37.51 -4.98
N ASN A 736 6.47 -38.68 -5.57
CA ASN A 736 5.54 -39.41 -6.43
C ASN A 736 4.24 -39.76 -5.70
N ILE A 737 4.33 -40.23 -4.45
CA ILE A 737 3.17 -40.49 -3.60
C ILE A 737 2.32 -39.21 -3.44
N GLN A 738 2.94 -38.05 -3.18
CA GLN A 738 2.19 -36.80 -3.08
C GLN A 738 1.59 -36.34 -4.42
N ALA A 739 2.26 -36.60 -5.54
CA ALA A 739 1.70 -36.34 -6.87
C ALA A 739 0.46 -37.20 -7.14
N ILE A 740 0.48 -38.49 -6.78
CA ILE A 740 -0.67 -39.40 -6.89
C ILE A 740 -1.84 -38.88 -6.03
N TYR A 741 -1.59 -38.55 -4.76
CA TYR A 741 -2.63 -37.95 -3.91
C TYR A 741 -3.20 -36.63 -4.47
N THR A 742 -2.38 -35.86 -5.18
CA THR A 742 -2.81 -34.59 -5.79
C THR A 742 -3.67 -34.83 -7.04
N LEU A 743 -3.43 -35.91 -7.80
CA LEU A 743 -4.32 -36.33 -8.89
C LEU A 743 -5.74 -36.65 -8.40
N GLY A 744 -5.90 -37.10 -7.15
CA GLY A 744 -7.22 -37.28 -6.55
C GLY A 744 -8.05 -35.99 -6.38
N MET A 745 -7.47 -34.82 -6.65
CA MET A 745 -8.16 -33.53 -6.64
C MET A 745 -8.25 -32.89 -8.05
N CYS A 746 -7.25 -33.11 -8.91
CA CYS A 746 -7.14 -32.41 -10.19
C CYS A 746 -7.10 -33.32 -11.44
N GLY A 747 -7.00 -34.63 -11.26
CA GLY A 747 -6.85 -35.60 -12.34
C GLY A 747 -8.16 -35.87 -13.09
N SER A 748 -8.07 -36.00 -14.40
CA SER A 748 -9.15 -36.51 -15.25
C SER A 748 -9.25 -38.03 -15.20
N MET A 749 -10.40 -38.61 -15.57
CA MET A 749 -10.59 -40.07 -15.59
C MET A 749 -9.55 -40.80 -16.48
N ASP A 750 -9.14 -40.22 -17.61
CA ASP A 750 -8.07 -40.76 -18.47
C ASP A 750 -6.70 -40.78 -17.79
N GLN A 751 -6.40 -39.77 -16.97
CA GLN A 751 -5.14 -39.75 -16.22
C GLN A 751 -5.17 -40.73 -15.05
N LEU A 752 -6.32 -40.84 -14.39
CA LEU A 752 -6.51 -41.75 -13.25
C LEU A 752 -6.42 -43.21 -13.69
N SER A 753 -6.95 -43.58 -14.87
CA SER A 753 -6.84 -44.96 -15.39
C SER A 753 -5.40 -45.41 -15.62
N LYS A 754 -4.47 -44.48 -15.89
CA LYS A 754 -3.04 -44.76 -16.06
C LYS A 754 -2.34 -45.16 -14.75
N LEU A 755 -2.96 -44.91 -13.59
CA LEU A 755 -2.44 -45.38 -12.30
C LEU A 755 -2.51 -46.90 -12.15
N SER A 756 -3.27 -47.60 -13.00
CA SER A 756 -3.31 -49.07 -13.04
C SER A 756 -1.93 -49.71 -13.21
N ALA A 757 -1.01 -49.06 -13.92
CA ALA A 757 0.38 -49.49 -14.06
C ALA A 757 1.13 -49.57 -12.71
N LEU A 758 0.65 -48.87 -11.67
CA LEU A 758 1.27 -48.81 -10.35
C LEU A 758 0.59 -49.72 -9.32
N HIS A 759 -0.52 -50.38 -9.66
CA HIS A 759 -1.33 -51.18 -8.71
C HIS A 759 -0.53 -52.30 -8.03
N SER A 760 0.34 -52.98 -8.79
CA SER A 760 1.19 -54.08 -8.30
C SER A 760 2.41 -53.60 -7.50
N ASN A 761 2.68 -52.30 -7.48
CA ASN A 761 3.82 -51.73 -6.78
C ASN A 761 3.44 -51.36 -5.34
N SER A 762 3.92 -52.15 -4.38
CA SER A 762 3.64 -51.98 -2.95
C SER A 762 3.99 -50.59 -2.40
N ARG A 763 4.92 -49.85 -3.02
CA ARG A 763 5.30 -48.50 -2.58
C ARG A 763 4.23 -47.45 -2.89
N TYR A 764 3.46 -47.64 -3.96
CA TYR A 764 2.45 -46.70 -4.44
C TYR A 764 1.02 -47.18 -4.19
N LEU A 765 0.85 -48.45 -3.80
CA LEU A 765 -0.44 -49.10 -3.56
C LEU A 765 -1.38 -48.24 -2.70
N GLN A 766 -0.93 -47.78 -1.53
CA GLN A 766 -1.75 -46.96 -0.63
C GLN A 766 -2.21 -45.64 -1.30
N ALA A 767 -1.33 -44.98 -2.04
CA ALA A 767 -1.65 -43.72 -2.70
C ALA A 767 -2.66 -43.92 -3.84
N CYS A 768 -2.53 -45.03 -4.58
CA CYS A 768 -3.46 -45.41 -5.65
C CYS A 768 -4.84 -45.77 -5.07
N LEU A 769 -4.89 -46.60 -4.02
CA LEU A 769 -6.12 -46.96 -3.32
C LEU A 769 -6.89 -45.72 -2.86
N TYR A 770 -6.22 -44.79 -2.17
CA TYR A 770 -6.84 -43.54 -1.74
C TYR A 770 -7.33 -42.70 -2.92
N THR A 771 -6.52 -42.57 -3.97
CA THR A 771 -6.82 -41.69 -5.11
C THR A 771 -8.01 -42.21 -5.90
N HIS A 772 -8.04 -43.51 -6.19
CA HIS A 772 -9.18 -44.16 -6.83
C HIS A 772 -10.43 -44.14 -5.94
N ALA A 773 -10.28 -44.31 -4.62
CA ALA A 773 -11.41 -44.24 -3.70
C ALA A 773 -12.05 -42.84 -3.68
N LYS A 774 -11.23 -41.79 -3.56
CA LYS A 774 -11.69 -40.40 -3.51
C LYS A 774 -12.35 -39.95 -4.81
N THR A 775 -11.84 -40.42 -5.95
CA THR A 775 -12.34 -40.05 -7.30
C THR A 775 -13.37 -41.01 -7.87
N ARG A 776 -13.57 -42.17 -7.22
CA ARG A 776 -14.41 -43.29 -7.68
C ARG A 776 -14.08 -43.74 -9.10
N SER A 777 -12.80 -43.77 -9.45
CA SER A 777 -12.33 -44.05 -10.83
C SER A 777 -12.04 -45.52 -11.14
N ASP A 778 -11.74 -46.36 -10.14
CA ASP A 778 -11.51 -47.80 -10.32
C ASP A 778 -12.03 -48.60 -9.12
N LEU A 779 -13.37 -48.68 -9.00
CA LEU A 779 -14.01 -49.29 -7.84
C LEU A 779 -13.88 -50.82 -7.82
N GLN A 780 -13.86 -51.44 -9.00
CA GLN A 780 -13.73 -52.90 -9.13
C GLN A 780 -12.37 -53.35 -8.56
N TRP A 781 -11.28 -52.67 -8.93
CA TRP A 781 -9.96 -52.97 -8.40
C TRP A 781 -9.88 -52.79 -6.88
N ILE A 782 -10.47 -51.71 -6.33
CA ILE A 782 -10.51 -51.50 -4.86
C ILE A 782 -11.27 -52.63 -4.17
N GLN A 783 -12.38 -53.09 -4.75
CA GLN A 783 -13.14 -54.22 -4.22
C GLN A 783 -12.32 -55.51 -4.25
N ASP A 784 -11.65 -55.81 -5.37
CA ASP A 784 -10.85 -57.02 -5.53
C ASP A 784 -9.67 -57.05 -4.53
N GLU A 785 -9.01 -55.90 -4.33
CA GLU A 785 -7.90 -55.77 -3.37
C GLU A 785 -8.42 -55.94 -1.92
N PHE A 786 -9.56 -55.34 -1.58
CA PHE A 786 -10.20 -55.54 -0.28
C PHE A 786 -10.59 -57.01 -0.05
N GLU A 787 -11.20 -57.67 -1.03
CA GLU A 787 -11.58 -59.09 -0.90
C GLU A 787 -10.34 -60.00 -0.75
N ALA A 788 -9.24 -59.69 -1.45
CA ALA A 788 -7.98 -60.41 -1.31
C ALA A 788 -7.35 -60.21 0.08
N ASP A 789 -7.31 -58.99 0.59
CA ASP A 789 -6.80 -58.67 1.92
C ASP A 789 -7.68 -59.24 3.03
N ALA A 790 -9.00 -59.22 2.85
CA ALA A 790 -9.96 -59.82 3.78
C ALA A 790 -9.69 -61.33 3.98
N LYS A 791 -9.48 -62.05 2.88
CA LYS A 791 -9.14 -63.50 2.91
C LYS A 791 -7.81 -63.76 3.61
N LYS A 792 -6.80 -62.92 3.39
CA LYS A 792 -5.48 -63.03 4.08
C LYS A 792 -5.61 -62.76 5.57
N SER A 793 -6.40 -61.75 5.95
CA SER A 793 -6.64 -61.33 7.33
C SER A 793 -7.27 -62.44 8.16
N LEU A 794 -8.30 -63.11 7.63
CA LEU A 794 -8.95 -64.24 8.30
C LEU A 794 -7.98 -65.41 8.57
N LYS A 795 -7.01 -65.61 7.67
CA LYS A 795 -5.94 -66.61 7.79
C LYS A 795 -4.81 -66.19 8.73
N GLY A 796 -4.80 -64.98 9.26
CA GLY A 796 -3.73 -64.46 10.13
C GLY A 796 -2.42 -64.17 9.39
N ALA A 797 -2.45 -64.00 8.06
CA ALA A 797 -1.29 -63.59 7.27
C ALA A 797 -1.18 -62.06 7.24
N GLY A 798 0.05 -61.53 7.20
CA GLY A 798 0.30 -60.08 7.11
C GLY A 798 -0.51 -59.43 6.00
N ASN A 799 -1.22 -58.35 6.32
CA ASN A 799 -2.32 -57.82 5.50
C ASN A 799 -2.19 -56.31 5.29
N ASN A 800 -2.55 -55.85 4.10
CA ASN A 800 -2.73 -54.42 3.78
C ASN A 800 -4.17 -53.95 4.04
N ILE A 801 -4.94 -54.75 4.81
CA ILE A 801 -6.38 -54.57 5.02
C ILE A 801 -6.73 -53.18 5.55
N GLN A 802 -5.84 -52.56 6.33
CA GLN A 802 -6.02 -51.18 6.81
C GLN A 802 -6.22 -50.19 5.65
N PHE A 803 -5.47 -50.34 4.57
CA PHE A 803 -5.51 -49.44 3.42
C PHE A 803 -6.68 -49.74 2.49
N SER A 804 -6.93 -51.03 2.20
CA SER A 804 -8.02 -51.44 1.32
C SER A 804 -9.40 -51.26 1.98
N ALA A 805 -9.54 -51.51 3.29
CA ALA A 805 -10.76 -51.23 4.04
C ALA A 805 -11.07 -49.73 4.11
N TYR A 806 -10.06 -48.89 4.37
CA TYR A 806 -10.22 -47.44 4.37
C TYR A 806 -10.63 -46.91 2.99
N ALA A 807 -9.98 -47.39 1.93
CA ALA A 807 -10.28 -46.99 0.56
C ALA A 807 -11.70 -47.39 0.12
N ILE A 808 -12.11 -48.63 0.36
CA ILE A 808 -13.47 -49.07 -0.01
C ILE A 808 -14.54 -48.31 0.80
N GLY A 809 -14.27 -48.02 2.08
CA GLY A 809 -15.14 -47.19 2.92
C GLY A 809 -15.34 -45.78 2.37
N ILE A 810 -14.26 -45.10 1.95
CA ILE A 810 -14.35 -43.78 1.31
C ILE A 810 -15.12 -43.85 0.01
N ALA A 811 -14.83 -44.84 -0.83
CA ALA A 811 -15.43 -44.95 -2.16
C ALA A 811 -16.96 -45.15 -2.09
N LEU A 812 -17.41 -45.89 -1.09
CA LEU A 812 -18.82 -46.27 -0.86
C LEU A 812 -19.56 -45.38 0.12
N ARG A 813 -18.90 -44.35 0.68
CA ARG A 813 -19.57 -43.35 1.51
C ARG A 813 -20.70 -42.68 0.72
N LYS A 814 -21.89 -42.58 1.30
CA LYS A 814 -23.00 -41.81 0.74
C LYS A 814 -22.60 -40.32 0.61
N SER A 815 -22.69 -39.76 -0.59
CA SER A 815 -22.35 -38.36 -0.90
C SER A 815 -23.47 -37.73 -1.72
N ASP A 816 -23.62 -36.39 -1.64
CA ASP A 816 -24.66 -35.58 -2.29
C ASP A 816 -24.77 -35.70 -3.83
N SER A 817 -23.96 -36.55 -4.48
CA SER A 817 -23.80 -36.64 -5.94
C SER A 817 -24.55 -37.80 -6.62
N GLY A 818 -25.45 -38.51 -5.92
CA GLY A 818 -26.58 -39.24 -6.52
C GLY A 818 -26.28 -40.39 -7.49
N THR A 819 -25.03 -40.86 -7.62
CA THR A 819 -24.69 -42.01 -8.48
C THR A 819 -24.37 -43.23 -7.61
N GLU A 820 -25.30 -44.18 -7.56
CA GLU A 820 -25.09 -45.51 -6.97
C GLU A 820 -24.17 -46.33 -7.87
N ILE A 821 -23.01 -46.75 -7.35
CA ILE A 821 -21.96 -47.42 -8.15
C ILE A 821 -21.91 -48.93 -7.89
N LEU A 822 -22.35 -49.39 -6.71
CA LEU A 822 -22.46 -50.81 -6.38
C LEU A 822 -23.88 -51.16 -5.90
N SER A 823 -24.34 -52.35 -6.31
CA SER A 823 -25.60 -52.91 -5.81
C SER A 823 -25.60 -53.04 -4.29
N SER A 824 -26.78 -52.90 -3.67
CA SER A 824 -26.98 -53.10 -2.23
C SER A 824 -26.44 -54.45 -1.73
N SER A 825 -26.59 -55.51 -2.55
CA SER A 825 -26.07 -56.84 -2.24
C SER A 825 -24.54 -56.87 -2.14
N ALA A 826 -23.83 -56.20 -3.06
CA ALA A 826 -22.37 -56.12 -3.04
C ALA A 826 -21.86 -55.33 -1.82
N ARG A 827 -22.52 -54.22 -1.48
CA ARG A 827 -22.19 -53.43 -0.28
C ARG A 827 -22.43 -54.22 1.02
N GLY A 828 -23.56 -54.92 1.12
CA GLY A 828 -23.84 -55.82 2.24
C GLY A 828 -22.79 -56.92 2.41
N LYS A 829 -22.29 -57.49 1.30
CA LYS A 829 -21.20 -58.48 1.32
C LYS A 829 -19.89 -57.89 1.87
N ILE A 830 -19.54 -56.66 1.50
CA ILE A 830 -18.35 -55.95 2.00
C ILE A 830 -18.46 -55.74 3.51
N VAL A 831 -19.59 -55.21 3.99
CA VAL A 831 -19.84 -54.98 5.43
C VAL A 831 -19.75 -56.31 6.19
N LYS A 832 -20.42 -57.35 5.70
CA LYS A 832 -20.38 -58.69 6.32
C LYS A 832 -18.95 -59.24 6.41
N ASN A 833 -18.15 -59.06 5.36
CA ASN A 833 -16.75 -59.46 5.38
C ASN A 833 -15.94 -58.68 6.42
N MET A 834 -16.12 -57.35 6.53
CA MET A 834 -15.46 -56.54 7.56
C MET A 834 -15.83 -57.02 8.96
N CYS A 835 -17.11 -57.26 9.24
CA CYS A 835 -17.56 -57.78 10.52
C CYS A 835 -16.90 -59.12 10.87
N ASN A 836 -16.84 -60.06 9.91
CA ASN A 836 -16.20 -61.36 10.12
C ASN A 836 -14.70 -61.23 10.44
N ILE A 837 -14.01 -60.28 9.79
CA ILE A 837 -12.59 -60.03 10.07
C ILE A 837 -12.41 -59.43 11.46
N ILE A 838 -13.24 -58.46 11.85
CA ILE A 838 -13.19 -57.85 13.18
C ILE A 838 -13.37 -58.92 14.26
N ILE A 839 -14.41 -59.76 14.14
CA ILE A 839 -14.73 -60.83 15.10
C ILE A 839 -13.64 -61.89 15.19
N SER A 840 -12.82 -62.06 14.15
CA SER A 840 -11.70 -63.02 14.18
C SER A 840 -10.66 -62.71 15.27
N GLY A 841 -10.62 -61.48 15.79
CA GLY A 841 -9.68 -61.06 16.84
C GLY A 841 -8.22 -60.94 16.39
N LYS A 842 -7.96 -60.97 15.08
CA LYS A 842 -6.61 -61.04 14.50
C LYS A 842 -6.12 -59.71 13.90
N LEU A 843 -6.87 -58.62 14.01
CA LEU A 843 -6.48 -57.33 13.42
C LEU A 843 -5.45 -56.60 14.26
N SER A 844 -4.56 -55.84 13.59
CA SER A 844 -3.78 -54.79 14.26
C SER A 844 -4.70 -53.64 14.69
N GLU A 845 -4.18 -52.76 15.55
CA GLU A 845 -4.88 -51.56 16.00
C GLU A 845 -5.33 -50.69 14.82
N GLU A 846 -4.41 -50.37 13.89
CA GLU A 846 -4.70 -49.51 12.73
C GLU A 846 -5.69 -50.14 11.74
N ALA A 847 -5.60 -51.47 11.57
CA ALA A 847 -6.51 -52.23 10.73
C ALA A 847 -7.92 -52.29 11.32
N LEU A 848 -8.04 -52.45 12.64
CA LEU A 848 -9.30 -52.39 13.37
C LEU A 848 -9.94 -51.01 13.20
N THR A 849 -9.20 -49.93 13.47
CA THR A 849 -9.69 -48.56 13.29
C THR A 849 -10.23 -48.33 11.88
N SER A 850 -9.50 -48.77 10.85
CA SER A 850 -9.87 -48.59 9.45
C SER A 850 -11.13 -49.36 9.07
N CYS A 851 -11.30 -50.60 9.57
CA CYS A 851 -12.50 -51.41 9.34
C CYS A 851 -13.73 -50.81 10.01
N ILE A 852 -13.61 -50.32 11.25
CA ILE A 852 -14.75 -49.72 11.97
C ILE A 852 -15.20 -48.43 11.28
N LEU A 853 -14.25 -47.57 10.87
CA LEU A 853 -14.57 -46.36 10.11
C LEU A 853 -15.26 -46.67 8.77
N ALA A 854 -14.78 -47.69 8.05
CA ALA A 854 -15.37 -48.10 6.79
C ALA A 854 -16.80 -48.63 6.96
N ILE A 855 -17.07 -49.44 8.00
CA ILE A 855 -18.43 -49.85 8.36
C ILE A 855 -19.30 -48.61 8.62
N GLY A 856 -18.79 -47.66 9.43
CA GLY A 856 -19.52 -46.43 9.74
C GLY A 856 -19.88 -45.60 8.50
N TRP A 857 -18.97 -45.46 7.54
CA TRP A 857 -19.25 -44.70 6.30
C TRP A 857 -20.21 -45.41 5.35
N ILE A 858 -20.11 -46.74 5.24
CA ILE A 858 -20.96 -47.53 4.35
C ILE A 858 -22.39 -47.63 4.91
N CYS A 859 -22.50 -47.77 6.23
CA CYS A 859 -23.77 -47.95 6.94
C CYS A 859 -24.31 -46.64 7.55
N ASP A 860 -23.80 -45.47 7.16
CA ASP A 860 -24.26 -44.17 7.67
C ASP A 860 -25.73 -43.93 7.28
N SER A 861 -26.59 -43.78 8.29
CA SER A 861 -28.04 -43.62 8.13
C SER A 861 -28.53 -42.21 8.46
N ARG A 862 -27.63 -41.24 8.69
CA ARG A 862 -27.98 -39.87 9.13
C ARG A 862 -28.59 -38.99 8.04
N VAL A 863 -28.26 -39.24 6.78
CA VAL A 863 -28.72 -38.43 5.62
C VAL A 863 -29.83 -39.14 4.86
N GLU A 864 -29.63 -40.43 4.57
CA GLU A 864 -30.59 -41.30 3.89
C GLU A 864 -30.56 -42.69 4.54
N ALA A 865 -31.72 -43.36 4.56
CA ALA A 865 -31.83 -44.72 5.08
C ALA A 865 -30.81 -45.66 4.41
N SER A 866 -30.30 -46.65 5.15
CA SER A 866 -29.46 -47.69 4.58
C SER A 866 -30.26 -48.50 3.56
N ASP A 867 -29.69 -48.68 2.37
CA ASP A 867 -30.20 -49.57 1.32
C ASP A 867 -29.62 -50.99 1.43
N ILE A 868 -28.82 -51.22 2.47
CA ILE A 868 -28.28 -52.53 2.87
C ILE A 868 -29.31 -53.22 3.77
N ASP A 869 -29.48 -54.52 3.55
CA ASP A 869 -30.35 -55.40 4.34
C ASP A 869 -30.21 -55.19 5.86
N ASP A 870 -31.34 -54.98 6.55
CA ASP A 870 -31.40 -54.69 7.99
C ASP A 870 -30.68 -55.75 8.84
N THR A 871 -30.69 -57.02 8.41
CA THR A 871 -29.98 -58.09 9.14
C THR A 871 -28.46 -57.90 9.12
N ILE A 872 -27.92 -57.29 8.06
CA ILE A 872 -26.50 -56.97 7.93
C ILE A 872 -26.17 -55.71 8.75
N ILE A 873 -27.08 -54.73 8.79
CA ILE A 873 -26.94 -53.53 9.63
C ILE A 873 -26.94 -53.89 11.11
N ASP A 874 -27.86 -54.75 11.54
CA ASP A 874 -27.89 -55.29 12.91
C ASP A 874 -26.61 -56.08 13.23
N TYR A 875 -26.11 -56.87 12.27
CA TYR A 875 -24.85 -57.58 12.44
C TYR A 875 -23.67 -56.62 12.58
N ALA A 876 -23.64 -55.53 11.81
CA ALA A 876 -22.62 -54.49 11.91
C ALA A 876 -22.66 -53.77 13.26
N LEU A 877 -23.85 -53.32 13.69
CA LEU A 877 -24.07 -52.69 14.99
C LEU A 877 -23.62 -53.60 16.15
N LYS A 878 -24.04 -54.87 16.11
CA LYS A 878 -23.64 -55.86 17.10
C LYS A 878 -22.12 -56.04 17.11
N THR A 879 -21.51 -56.18 15.94
CA THR A 879 -20.06 -56.35 15.82
C THR A 879 -19.31 -55.18 16.44
N VAL A 880 -19.71 -53.93 16.14
CA VAL A 880 -19.08 -52.70 16.65
C VAL A 880 -19.21 -52.60 18.18
N ARG A 881 -20.37 -52.96 18.74
CA ARG A 881 -20.60 -52.97 20.20
C ARG A 881 -19.82 -54.06 20.92
N ASP A 882 -19.61 -55.19 20.27
CA ASP A 882 -18.97 -56.38 20.86
C ASP A 882 -17.43 -56.35 20.76
N ILE A 883 -16.83 -55.34 20.12
CA ILE A 883 -15.37 -55.20 19.96
C ILE A 883 -14.64 -55.28 21.32
N LYS A 884 -15.24 -54.73 22.37
CA LYS A 884 -14.72 -54.79 23.76
C LYS A 884 -14.55 -56.20 24.32
N TYR A 885 -15.24 -57.19 23.75
CA TYR A 885 -15.14 -58.59 24.14
C TYR A 885 -14.19 -59.39 23.24
N VAL A 886 -13.79 -58.83 22.09
CA VAL A 886 -12.94 -59.50 21.10
C VAL A 886 -11.47 -59.06 21.21
N TYR A 887 -11.21 -57.79 21.56
CA TYR A 887 -9.86 -57.22 21.66
C TYR A 887 -9.52 -56.79 23.10
N SER A 888 -8.24 -56.68 23.42
CA SER A 888 -7.79 -56.29 24.76
C SER A 888 -8.19 -54.85 25.12
N PRO A 889 -8.43 -54.54 26.41
CA PRO A 889 -8.85 -53.21 26.84
C PRO A 889 -7.95 -52.07 26.35
N SER A 890 -6.63 -52.28 26.29
CA SER A 890 -5.65 -51.32 25.78
C SER A 890 -5.87 -50.93 24.31
N THR A 891 -6.32 -51.88 23.48
CA THR A 891 -6.62 -51.66 22.05
C THR A 891 -7.95 -50.92 21.90
N VAL A 892 -8.94 -51.27 22.72
CA VAL A 892 -10.29 -50.71 22.65
C VAL A 892 -10.37 -49.28 23.19
N MET A 893 -9.58 -48.93 24.22
CA MET A 893 -9.55 -47.57 24.80
C MET A 893 -9.25 -46.46 23.79
N LYS A 894 -8.48 -46.74 22.72
CA LYS A 894 -8.16 -45.73 21.69
C LYS A 894 -9.25 -45.55 20.65
N ASP A 895 -10.06 -46.58 20.42
CA ASP A 895 -11.16 -46.58 19.47
C ASP A 895 -12.53 -46.32 20.13
N GLU A 896 -12.62 -46.24 21.46
CA GLU A 896 -13.87 -46.05 22.22
C GLU A 896 -14.72 -44.88 21.71
N LYS A 897 -14.10 -43.71 21.50
CA LYS A 897 -14.78 -42.54 20.93
C LYS A 897 -15.27 -42.78 19.50
N MET A 898 -14.50 -43.53 18.72
CA MET A 898 -14.84 -43.82 17.32
C MET A 898 -15.94 -44.88 17.23
N ILE A 899 -15.95 -45.86 18.13
CA ILE A 899 -17.03 -46.85 18.29
C ILE A 899 -18.34 -46.13 18.62
N ASP A 900 -18.33 -45.13 19.52
CA ASP A 900 -19.52 -44.32 19.84
C ASP A 900 -20.02 -43.55 18.61
N ILE A 901 -19.11 -42.82 17.93
CA ILE A 901 -19.43 -42.07 16.71
C ILE A 901 -19.99 -42.98 15.62
N VAL A 902 -19.36 -44.13 15.35
CA VAL A 902 -19.82 -45.07 14.33
C VAL A 902 -21.15 -45.70 14.71
N THR A 903 -21.39 -45.98 15.99
CA THR A 903 -22.70 -46.47 16.46
C THR A 903 -23.79 -45.43 16.19
N LYS A 904 -23.54 -44.16 16.49
CA LYS A 904 -24.44 -43.03 16.17
C LYS A 904 -24.69 -42.92 14.66
N MET A 905 -23.65 -43.00 13.84
CA MET A 905 -23.77 -42.95 12.38
C MET A 905 -24.68 -44.07 11.85
N ILE A 906 -24.51 -45.31 12.33
CA ILE A 906 -25.32 -46.44 11.87
C ILE A 906 -26.78 -46.31 12.33
N ASN A 907 -27.00 -45.85 13.56
CA ASN A 907 -28.33 -45.58 14.11
C ASN A 907 -29.05 -44.39 13.45
N GLY A 908 -28.33 -43.52 12.73
CA GLY A 908 -28.88 -42.29 12.17
C GLY A 908 -28.90 -41.11 13.17
N ASP A 909 -28.18 -41.19 14.28
CA ASP A 909 -28.10 -40.13 15.28
C ASP A 909 -27.23 -38.95 14.80
N SER A 910 -27.62 -37.71 15.11
CA SER A 910 -26.81 -36.53 14.77
C SER A 910 -25.48 -36.49 15.54
N LEU A 911 -24.39 -36.09 14.88
CA LEU A 911 -23.09 -35.86 15.51
C LEU A 911 -22.91 -34.39 15.90
N ASP A 912 -22.22 -34.15 17.01
CA ASP A 912 -21.86 -32.78 17.41
C ASP A 912 -20.66 -32.23 16.61
N SER A 913 -20.39 -30.93 16.77
CA SER A 913 -19.30 -30.26 16.04
C SER A 913 -17.89 -30.82 16.34
N TYR A 914 -17.65 -31.40 17.52
CA TYR A 914 -16.39 -32.02 17.89
C TYR A 914 -16.25 -33.43 17.29
N GLU A 915 -17.35 -34.18 17.23
CA GLU A 915 -17.45 -35.50 16.60
C GLU A 915 -17.28 -35.43 15.08
N GLU A 916 -17.94 -34.46 14.44
CA GLU A 916 -17.75 -34.16 13.01
C GLU A 916 -16.29 -33.78 12.70
N LYS A 917 -15.70 -32.93 13.54
CA LYS A 917 -14.27 -32.56 13.41
C LYS A 917 -13.34 -33.75 13.62
N PHE A 918 -13.69 -34.66 14.53
CA PHE A 918 -12.94 -35.89 14.77
C PHE A 918 -12.95 -36.80 13.53
N LEU A 919 -14.11 -36.99 12.88
CA LEU A 919 -14.21 -37.74 11.62
C LEU A 919 -13.40 -37.08 10.50
N LEU A 920 -13.48 -35.75 10.35
CA LEU A 920 -12.70 -35.00 9.36
C LEU A 920 -11.19 -35.11 9.56
N THR A 921 -10.71 -35.24 10.80
CA THR A 921 -9.29 -35.50 11.06
C THR A 921 -8.86 -36.92 10.66
N LYS A 922 -9.76 -37.90 10.75
CA LYS A 922 -9.51 -39.28 10.31
C LYS A 922 -9.62 -39.45 8.79
N LEU A 923 -10.38 -38.60 8.10
CA LEU A 923 -10.48 -38.53 6.64
C LEU A 923 -9.24 -37.92 5.95
N ASN A 924 -8.43 -37.16 6.69
CA ASN A 924 -7.28 -36.39 6.19
C ASN A 924 -5.91 -37.01 6.56
N ILE A 925 -5.88 -38.26 7.01
CA ILE A 925 -4.63 -39.00 7.31
C ILE A 925 -3.74 -39.06 6.07
#